data_AF-A0A9P5KS32-F1
#
_entry.id   AF-A0A9P5KS32-F1
#
_cell.length_a   1.000
_cell.length_b   1.000
_cell.length_c   1.000
_cell.angle_alpha   90.00
_cell.angle_beta   90.00
_cell.angle_gamma   90.00
#
_symmetry.space_group_name_H-M   'P 1'
#
loop_
_entity.id
_entity.type
_entity.pdbx_description
1 polymer ?
#
loop_
_entity_poly.entity_id
_entity_poly.type
_entity_poly.pdbx_seq_one_letter_code
_entity_poly.pdbx_strand_id
1 'polypeptide(L)'
;MVFPSVHWHSNALTSNLWVLALFFGLIIALIRHDFLLPEATDPYHCKSITKSGTWLERDTKLNNWQAPDCMLHHYQSKDVGTCLKGQRVLFIGDSTARQVFYGAMRTIDSELKDDLSMDKSPHIVKNLNGVSFESYWDPFMNQAGFTELKNTTINNQTIAAVYVSYGMRFLLDLDEVDAPKEFRKNLKKVRDVLTANTTFNFGTAMISPIIVPHKKKLTGNRKKLTKDRVEKFNSYLEEEFSGSKVYLPSVFNQLPEGRDDSFDMVSVIAGLLSVKSSSDPKSTGFLNRHMTDEWKGWMQIAILIYHITGASKILPIYKVIRVLVASYLFMTGYGHAAFFTLKGDFGLKRVVSVLCRLNLLTVFLAYAMDNNYIFYYFSPLVTFWFGAIWITFRILPQYNSGLKSSLIKVFISGCCVYLFVKVPGPFETIFWFLKTFAAIDWNLTEWRFRVFLDIWAVHFGMVVSILTNNPELADFRAKLRQFRFIGVLAGFGLMFFYWAVASRYTIKTEYNQHNNYLALFPILGYVLVRNGSDFLCCHHSRFFGWFGKISLETFILQFHIWMAADTKGVLYILGMGIEQSGSYKDVIQSYGSRHLWNFILITVIFLLVSEQVANASGVIATWIVSPEKFSAAHAADDIEMQTRGSTTGASTQPLVGRNNGAVKRLGGKLGALLGNLMLDIRFRLIFILGALYLANIFWSPQAELAAAAAVSSPPRSGHKRKSSIADILATPPPLQRHSSVSSNNDEFRATSPVVTFAEPGRDWQDVLLENLVQTDKLISIDSTESTEQAFVKLTSHNLTSIPIRDVRTKQITETFDYSDLIAYLLLVLGKIEPVDQTQETLDIIANARSGKPVPVTFAAEKLGVKNQFHTLRSNATILDAVYILSNGVHRIAITHPSNDNEVIGVLSQRRLIRYIWENGRLFKSLEPLFHQSLQELGLASNKNIMSINGDETVLEAFQKMHDDGVSSLAVIDESNNLLGNISIVDVKLVSKGSQKSLLKQTCKQFLNIILSQRGLEDGKDSFPVFHVVPQNTLGRTIAKLVATQAHRLWIVQPNTLNTVAATASNPGSGFPLNAAAGNGATSGGLDTAVNTTAGQLSGVVSLTDILCTLAKYAGKLHLDPQSARRERRRSSSSSVRSQSSYDRFRRSLRQP
;
A
#
# COMPACT_ATOMS: atom_id res chain seq x y z
N MET A 1 19.19 -21.20 34.12
CA MET A 1 18.30 -22.16 34.82
C MET A 1 18.09 -23.35 33.91
N VAL A 2 18.61 -24.51 34.30
CA VAL A 2 18.51 -25.77 33.55
C VAL A 2 17.14 -26.37 33.85
N PHE A 3 16.23 -26.40 32.88
CA PHE A 3 14.96 -27.12 33.01
C PHE A 3 15.17 -28.58 32.59
N PRO A 4 14.96 -29.58 33.48
CA PRO A 4 15.01 -30.98 33.11
C PRO A 4 13.80 -31.35 32.23
N SER A 5 14.03 -32.25 31.28
CA SER A 5 13.01 -32.80 30.38
C SER A 5 11.91 -33.52 31.15
N VAL A 6 10.72 -32.91 31.23
CA VAL A 6 9.51 -33.59 31.71
C VAL A 6 8.89 -34.34 30.52
N HIS A 7 9.09 -35.65 30.48
CA HIS A 7 8.26 -36.55 29.69
C HIS A 7 6.87 -36.61 30.34
N TRP A 8 5.88 -35.99 29.72
CA TRP A 8 4.49 -36.07 30.16
C TRP A 8 3.91 -37.43 29.77
N HIS A 9 4.05 -38.42 30.66
CA HIS A 9 3.19 -39.60 30.65
C HIS A 9 1.75 -39.19 31.02
N SER A 10 0.76 -39.85 30.42
CA SER A 10 -0.68 -39.59 30.55
C SER A 10 -1.21 -39.54 32.00
N ASN A 11 -0.48 -40.10 32.97
CA ASN A 11 -0.84 -40.07 34.39
C ASN A 11 -0.44 -38.76 35.12
N ALA A 12 0.27 -37.83 34.47
CA ALA A 12 0.65 -36.55 35.06
C ALA A 12 -0.40 -35.44 34.87
N LEU A 13 -1.41 -35.63 34.01
CA LEU A 13 -2.50 -34.66 33.86
C LEU A 13 -3.46 -34.66 35.06
N THR A 14 -3.62 -35.80 35.73
CA THR A 14 -4.45 -35.89 36.94
C THR A 14 -3.72 -35.35 38.18
N SER A 15 -2.39 -35.47 38.27
CA SER A 15 -1.61 -34.92 39.38
C SER A 15 -1.31 -33.41 39.26
N ASN A 16 -1.44 -32.84 38.06
CA ASN A 16 -1.24 -31.40 37.82
C ASN A 16 -2.56 -30.61 37.72
N LEU A 17 -3.71 -31.23 38.00
CA LEU A 17 -4.99 -30.52 38.15
C LEU A 17 -4.91 -29.43 39.22
N TRP A 18 -4.12 -29.63 40.28
CA TRP A 18 -3.89 -28.61 41.30
C TRP A 18 -2.96 -27.48 40.83
N VAL A 19 -1.98 -27.78 39.97
CA VAL A 19 -1.12 -26.75 39.36
C VAL A 19 -1.91 -25.94 38.34
N LEU A 20 -2.78 -26.59 37.56
CA LEU A 20 -3.74 -25.94 36.67
C LEU A 20 -4.79 -25.17 37.46
N ALA A 21 -5.30 -25.68 38.59
CA ALA A 21 -6.26 -24.97 39.44
C ALA A 21 -5.61 -23.82 40.21
N LEU A 22 -4.34 -23.92 40.61
CA LEU A 22 -3.55 -22.80 41.14
C LEU A 22 -3.22 -21.79 40.05
N PHE A 23 -2.93 -22.23 38.83
CA PHE A 23 -2.67 -21.35 37.69
C PHE A 23 -3.95 -20.64 37.24
N PHE A 24 -5.08 -21.35 37.10
CA PHE A 24 -6.40 -20.79 36.84
C PHE A 24 -6.92 -19.98 38.02
N GLY A 25 -6.62 -20.36 39.26
CA GLY A 25 -6.95 -19.61 40.46
C GLY A 25 -6.14 -18.32 40.58
N LEU A 26 -4.85 -18.36 40.22
CA LEU A 26 -3.99 -17.18 40.10
C LEU A 26 -4.45 -16.30 38.93
N ILE A 27 -4.84 -16.89 37.79
CA ILE A 27 -5.42 -16.16 36.66
C ILE A 27 -6.76 -15.54 37.05
N ILE A 28 -7.64 -16.24 37.77
CA ILE A 28 -8.92 -15.70 38.24
C ILE A 28 -8.69 -14.64 39.32
N ALA A 29 -7.68 -14.80 40.18
CA ALA A 29 -7.31 -13.80 41.18
C ALA A 29 -6.65 -12.56 40.54
N LEU A 30 -5.82 -12.73 39.51
CA LEU A 30 -5.23 -11.66 38.70
C LEU A 30 -6.30 -10.99 37.83
N ILE A 31 -7.24 -11.74 37.24
CA ILE A 31 -8.42 -11.19 36.57
C ILE A 31 -9.29 -10.44 37.59
N ARG A 32 -9.50 -10.96 38.79
CA ARG A 32 -10.31 -10.27 39.82
C ARG A 32 -9.61 -9.03 40.40
N HIS A 33 -8.28 -9.04 40.51
CA HIS A 33 -7.49 -7.93 41.03
C HIS A 33 -7.20 -6.86 39.96
N ASP A 34 -6.89 -7.27 38.72
CA ASP A 34 -6.43 -6.39 37.64
C ASP A 34 -7.52 -6.10 36.58
N PHE A 35 -8.59 -6.89 36.49
CA PHE A 35 -9.71 -6.69 35.54
C PHE A 35 -10.94 -6.09 36.23
N LEU A 36 -11.37 -6.60 37.40
CA LEU A 36 -12.61 -6.18 38.06
C LEU A 36 -12.50 -4.95 38.99
N LEU A 37 -11.32 -4.64 39.53
CA LEU A 37 -11.11 -3.46 40.39
C LEU A 37 -10.78 -2.17 39.60
N PRO A 38 -9.99 -2.19 38.51
CA PRO A 38 -9.66 -0.97 37.76
C PRO A 38 -10.79 -0.45 36.85
N GLU A 39 -11.65 -1.33 36.30
CA GLU A 39 -12.83 -0.94 35.49
C GLU A 39 -13.77 0.01 36.25
N ALA A 40 -13.77 -0.01 37.58
CA ALA A 40 -14.53 0.94 38.39
C ALA A 40 -14.01 2.40 38.31
N THR A 41 -12.76 2.63 37.89
CA THR A 41 -12.10 3.96 37.92
C THR A 41 -11.85 4.59 36.53
N ASP A 42 -12.01 3.83 35.45
CA ASP A 42 -11.96 4.28 34.05
C ASP A 42 -12.83 3.39 33.11
N PRO A 43 -14.16 3.32 33.32
CA PRO A 43 -15.06 2.40 32.61
C PRO A 43 -15.16 2.64 31.10
N TYR A 44 -14.69 3.78 30.62
CA TYR A 44 -14.68 4.15 29.20
C TYR A 44 -13.25 4.18 28.60
N HIS A 45 -12.24 3.72 29.35
CA HIS A 45 -10.82 3.71 28.96
C HIS A 45 -10.28 5.06 28.45
N CYS A 46 -10.87 6.18 28.90
CA CYS A 46 -10.49 7.53 28.47
C CYS A 46 -9.14 7.96 29.05
N LYS A 47 -8.70 7.39 30.18
CA LYS A 47 -7.34 7.63 30.69
C LYS A 47 -6.34 6.77 29.93
N SER A 48 -6.69 5.53 29.56
CA SER A 48 -5.83 4.63 28.76
C SER A 48 -5.42 5.27 27.43
N ILE A 49 -6.39 5.78 26.65
CA ILE A 49 -6.17 6.39 25.33
C ILE A 49 -5.22 7.60 25.37
N THR A 50 -5.18 8.35 26.47
CA THR A 50 -4.35 9.56 26.60
C THR A 50 -2.94 9.26 27.11
N LYS A 51 -2.72 8.11 27.74
CA LYS A 51 -1.45 7.81 28.42
C LYS A 51 -0.51 6.98 27.59
N SER A 52 -1.02 5.95 26.91
CA SER A 52 -0.17 4.97 26.27
C SER A 52 -0.86 4.17 25.17
N GLY A 53 -0.06 3.45 24.36
CA GLY A 53 -0.57 2.66 23.24
C GLY A 53 0.55 2.13 22.36
N THR A 54 0.19 1.45 21.28
CA THR A 54 1.16 0.97 20.30
C THR A 54 0.63 1.10 18.88
N TRP A 55 1.55 1.27 17.93
CA TRP A 55 1.24 1.12 16.52
C TRP A 55 1.04 -0.37 16.21
N LEU A 56 -0.12 -0.72 15.65
CA LEU A 56 -0.38 -2.06 15.11
C LEU A 56 0.51 -2.35 13.90
N GLU A 57 0.91 -1.30 13.18
CA GLU A 57 1.67 -1.39 11.96
C GLU A 57 3.14 -1.10 12.21
N ARG A 58 4.01 -1.97 11.71
CA ARG A 58 5.47 -1.86 11.82
C ARG A 58 6.10 -0.99 10.71
N ASP A 59 5.28 -0.25 9.96
CA ASP A 59 5.67 0.50 8.76
C ASP A 59 6.07 1.95 9.09
N THR A 60 6.70 2.63 8.13
CA THR A 60 7.02 4.07 8.20
C THR A 60 5.79 4.98 8.19
N LYS A 61 4.64 4.49 7.69
CA LYS A 61 3.33 5.16 7.73
C LYS A 61 2.51 4.55 8.87
N LEU A 62 2.74 5.09 10.05
CA LEU A 62 2.09 4.76 11.31
C LEU A 62 0.61 5.23 11.24
N ASN A 63 -0.33 4.37 10.83
CA ASN A 63 -1.73 4.78 10.61
C ASN A 63 -2.72 4.22 11.64
N ASN A 64 -2.41 3.10 12.28
CA ASN A 64 -3.29 2.42 13.22
C ASN A 64 -2.66 2.35 14.62
N TRP A 65 -2.84 3.42 15.42
CA TRP A 65 -2.51 3.43 16.83
C TRP A 65 -3.63 2.78 17.63
N GLN A 66 -3.30 1.98 18.63
CA GLN A 66 -4.27 1.41 19.56
C GLN A 66 -3.81 1.60 21.00
N ALA A 67 -4.73 2.02 21.87
CA ALA A 67 -4.52 2.06 23.30
C ALA A 67 -4.50 0.63 23.86
N PRO A 68 -3.87 0.39 25.02
CA PRO A 68 -4.06 -0.89 25.70
C PRO A 68 -5.54 -1.02 26.10
N ASP A 69 -6.08 -2.23 25.89
CA ASP A 69 -7.39 -2.68 26.39
C ASP A 69 -8.63 -2.08 25.72
N CYS A 70 -8.47 -1.29 24.65
CA CYS A 70 -9.59 -0.74 23.89
C CYS A 70 -9.26 -0.62 22.40
N MET A 71 -10.22 -1.00 21.55
CA MET A 71 -10.15 -0.72 20.11
C MET A 71 -10.72 0.67 19.83
N LEU A 72 -9.91 1.53 19.23
CA LEU A 72 -10.35 2.86 18.81
C LEU A 72 -11.48 2.75 17.79
N HIS A 73 -12.62 3.36 18.12
CA HIS A 73 -13.71 3.52 17.18
C HIS A 73 -13.37 4.55 16.11
N HIS A 74 -13.60 4.22 14.84
CA HIS A 74 -13.43 5.15 13.72
C HIS A 74 -14.66 6.05 13.60
N TYR A 75 -14.64 7.18 14.31
CA TYR A 75 -15.69 8.19 14.23
C TYR A 75 -15.81 8.79 12.83
N GLN A 76 -17.02 8.78 12.28
CA GLN A 76 -17.37 9.45 11.03
C GLN A 76 -18.02 10.81 11.30
N SER A 77 -18.10 11.65 10.26
CA SER A 77 -18.71 12.98 10.30
C SER A 77 -20.12 12.99 10.92
N LYS A 78 -20.91 11.92 10.69
CA LYS A 78 -22.26 11.75 11.25
C LYS A 78 -22.26 11.55 12.76
N ASP A 79 -21.30 10.80 13.29
CA ASP A 79 -21.23 10.47 14.73
C ASP A 79 -20.91 11.75 15.53
N VAL A 80 -19.95 12.52 15.04
CA VAL A 80 -19.56 13.82 15.60
C VAL A 80 -20.70 14.83 15.55
N GLY A 81 -21.39 14.93 14.41
CA GLY A 81 -22.54 15.81 14.24
C GLY A 81 -23.77 15.43 15.08
N THR A 82 -23.85 14.18 15.54
CA THR A 82 -24.91 13.72 16.45
C THR A 82 -24.57 14.06 17.90
N CYS A 83 -23.30 13.91 18.30
CA CYS A 83 -22.86 14.10 19.67
C CYS A 83 -22.58 15.57 20.05
N LEU A 84 -22.02 16.37 19.14
CA LEU A 84 -21.51 17.72 19.43
C LEU A 84 -22.32 18.84 18.76
N LYS A 85 -23.54 18.54 18.30
CA LYS A 85 -24.37 19.48 17.53
C LYS A 85 -24.60 20.78 18.29
N GLY A 86 -24.32 21.91 17.67
CA GLY A 86 -24.49 23.24 18.26
C GLY A 86 -23.36 23.64 19.23
N GLN A 87 -22.29 22.85 19.34
CA GLN A 87 -21.15 23.12 20.22
C GLN A 87 -19.90 23.55 19.44
N ARG A 88 -18.94 24.13 20.18
CA ARG A 88 -17.62 24.57 19.66
C ARG A 88 -16.49 23.68 20.16
N VAL A 89 -15.49 23.40 19.34
CA VAL A 89 -14.25 22.71 19.74
C VAL A 89 -13.06 23.60 19.41
N LEU A 90 -12.30 23.98 20.43
CA LEU A 90 -11.21 24.96 20.31
C LEU A 90 -9.84 24.28 20.33
N PHE A 91 -8.97 24.63 19.38
CA PHE A 91 -7.56 24.26 19.34
C PHE A 91 -6.73 25.53 19.45
N ILE A 92 -5.94 25.68 20.50
CA ILE A 92 -5.21 26.92 20.77
C ILE A 92 -3.75 26.60 21.01
N GLY A 93 -2.84 27.32 20.34
CA GLY A 93 -1.42 27.23 20.67
C GLY A 93 -0.48 27.29 19.49
N ASP A 94 0.59 26.50 19.58
CA ASP A 94 1.66 26.45 18.60
C ASP A 94 1.39 25.49 17.43
N SER A 95 2.47 25.11 16.71
CA SER A 95 2.41 24.20 15.57
C SER A 95 1.76 22.87 15.88
N THR A 96 1.86 22.37 17.12
CA THR A 96 1.28 21.08 17.50
C THR A 96 -0.24 21.18 17.53
N ALA A 97 -0.82 22.22 18.15
CA ALA A 97 -2.27 22.43 18.16
C ALA A 97 -2.86 22.55 16.75
N ARG A 98 -2.16 23.26 15.86
CA ARG A 98 -2.57 23.35 14.45
C ARG A 98 -2.51 22.00 13.72
N GLN A 99 -1.49 21.18 13.98
CA GLN A 99 -1.40 19.85 13.36
C GLN A 99 -2.48 18.90 13.89
N VAL A 100 -2.77 18.95 15.19
CA VAL A 100 -3.86 18.17 15.79
C VAL A 100 -5.22 18.61 15.25
N PHE A 101 -5.46 19.91 15.07
CA PHE A 101 -6.67 20.43 14.41
C PHE A 101 -6.84 19.83 13.00
N TYR A 102 -5.82 19.89 12.15
CA TYR A 102 -5.91 19.30 10.81
C TYR A 102 -6.00 17.78 10.82
N GLY A 103 -5.34 17.12 11.77
CA GLY A 103 -5.48 15.68 12.00
C GLY A 103 -6.93 15.31 12.32
N ALA A 104 -7.55 16.01 13.28
CA ALA A 104 -8.94 15.82 13.66
C ALA A 104 -9.88 16.05 12.46
N MET A 105 -9.69 17.12 11.68
CA MET A 105 -10.52 17.40 10.51
C MET A 105 -10.44 16.30 9.45
N ARG A 106 -9.24 15.76 9.18
CA ARG A 106 -9.05 14.65 8.23
C ARG A 106 -9.66 13.33 8.71
N THR A 107 -9.71 13.11 10.02
CA THR A 107 -10.31 11.92 10.61
C THR A 107 -11.83 11.98 10.57
N ILE A 108 -12.42 13.16 10.86
CA ILE A 108 -13.87 13.35 10.92
C ILE A 108 -14.48 13.38 9.51
N ASP A 109 -13.81 14.00 8.55
CA ASP A 109 -14.28 14.10 7.17
C ASP A 109 -13.15 13.76 6.19
N SER A 110 -13.26 12.58 5.58
CA SER A 110 -12.29 12.08 4.61
C SER A 110 -12.26 12.87 3.30
N GLU A 111 -13.32 13.63 2.98
CA GLU A 111 -13.41 14.46 1.77
C GLU A 111 -12.60 15.76 1.91
N LEU A 112 -12.32 16.22 3.15
CA LEU A 112 -11.44 17.36 3.43
C LEU A 112 -9.95 17.06 3.20
N LYS A 113 -9.59 15.82 2.83
CA LYS A 113 -8.19 15.42 2.53
C LYS A 113 -7.60 16.20 1.35
N ASP A 114 -8.43 16.63 0.40
CA ASP A 114 -7.99 17.36 -0.79
C ASP A 114 -7.97 18.89 -0.62
N ASP A 115 -8.76 19.44 0.32
CA ASP A 115 -8.95 20.89 0.54
C ASP A 115 -8.02 21.52 1.60
N LEU A 116 -7.17 20.72 2.27
CA LEU A 116 -6.29 21.19 3.34
C LEU A 116 -4.84 21.36 2.88
N SER A 117 -4.60 22.28 1.94
CA SER A 117 -3.32 23.03 1.99
C SER A 117 -3.30 23.74 3.34
N MET A 118 -2.37 23.40 4.25
CA MET A 118 -2.37 23.92 5.63
C MET A 118 -2.56 25.45 5.65
N ASP A 119 -3.78 25.90 5.93
CA ASP A 119 -4.11 27.29 6.13
C ASP A 119 -3.30 27.78 7.35
N LYS A 120 -2.56 28.87 7.13
CA LYS A 120 -1.66 29.46 8.14
C LYS A 120 -2.30 30.66 8.84
N SER A 121 -3.58 30.91 8.58
CA SER A 121 -4.32 31.98 9.23
C SER A 121 -4.21 31.89 10.76
N PRO A 122 -4.13 33.04 11.45
CA PRO A 122 -4.01 33.08 12.90
C PRO A 122 -5.28 32.57 13.61
N HIS A 123 -6.43 32.62 12.94
CA HIS A 123 -7.69 32.05 13.39
C HIS A 123 -8.38 31.33 12.22
N ILE A 124 -8.82 30.10 12.43
CA ILE A 124 -9.46 29.25 11.42
C ILE A 124 -10.73 28.67 12.01
N VAL A 125 -11.87 28.78 11.31
CA VAL A 125 -13.16 28.22 11.71
C VAL A 125 -13.66 27.26 10.63
N LYS A 126 -14.09 26.06 11.03
CA LYS A 126 -14.66 25.03 10.16
C LYS A 126 -15.94 24.48 10.78
N ASN A 127 -17.05 24.60 10.07
CA ASN A 127 -18.34 24.09 10.51
C ASN A 127 -18.63 22.73 9.84
N LEU A 128 -18.85 21.69 10.64
CA LEU A 128 -19.17 20.34 10.17
C LEU A 128 -20.40 19.81 10.91
N ASN A 129 -21.46 19.49 10.18
CA ASN A 129 -22.72 18.94 10.72
C ASN A 129 -23.30 19.68 11.93
N GLY A 130 -23.12 21.00 11.99
CA GLY A 130 -23.62 21.85 13.08
C GLY A 130 -22.66 21.99 14.27
N VAL A 131 -21.42 21.50 14.17
CA VAL A 131 -20.33 21.68 15.14
C VAL A 131 -19.32 22.69 14.59
N SER A 132 -18.88 23.66 15.40
CA SER A 132 -17.84 24.63 15.02
C SER A 132 -16.48 24.18 15.55
N PHE A 133 -15.52 23.92 14.65
CA PHE A 133 -14.13 23.63 14.99
C PHE A 133 -13.27 24.85 14.73
N GLU A 134 -12.53 25.31 15.74
CA GLU A 134 -11.81 26.57 15.69
C GLU A 134 -10.35 26.38 16.10
N SER A 135 -9.43 26.95 15.33
CA SER A 135 -7.99 26.90 15.60
C SER A 135 -7.42 28.30 15.74
N TYR A 136 -6.79 28.59 16.88
CA TYR A 136 -6.11 29.85 17.20
C TYR A 136 -4.59 29.64 17.31
N TRP A 137 -3.83 30.45 16.59
CA TRP A 137 -2.38 30.51 16.73
C TRP A 137 -1.97 31.44 17.86
N ASP A 138 -1.55 30.87 18.98
CA ASP A 138 -1.12 31.62 20.16
C ASP A 138 0.00 30.86 20.90
N PRO A 139 1.22 30.77 20.32
CA PRO A 139 2.30 29.92 20.84
C PRO A 139 2.84 30.33 22.22
N PHE A 140 2.56 31.57 22.65
CA PHE A 140 2.95 32.10 23.96
C PHE A 140 1.77 32.23 24.94
N MET A 141 0.53 31.93 24.50
CA MET A 141 -0.71 32.04 25.28
C MET A 141 -0.90 33.45 25.87
N ASN A 142 -0.74 34.48 25.04
CA ASN A 142 -0.85 35.89 25.45
C ASN A 142 -1.58 36.78 24.44
N GLN A 143 -2.24 36.21 23.42
CA GLN A 143 -2.90 36.93 22.35
C GLN A 143 -4.40 36.58 22.26
N ALA A 144 -4.94 36.58 21.04
CA ALA A 144 -6.36 36.34 20.76
C ALA A 144 -6.84 34.97 21.25
N GLY A 145 -6.00 33.92 21.18
CA GLY A 145 -6.33 32.58 21.66
C GLY A 145 -6.53 32.54 23.18
N PHE A 146 -5.63 33.15 23.95
CA PHE A 146 -5.79 33.26 25.40
C PHE A 146 -6.98 34.14 25.82
N THR A 147 -7.32 35.14 25.01
CA THR A 147 -8.51 35.98 25.25
C THR A 147 -9.80 35.20 24.99
N GLU A 148 -9.85 34.41 23.90
CA GLU A 148 -10.98 33.52 23.61
C GLU A 148 -11.13 32.45 24.69
N LEU A 149 -10.02 31.90 25.19
CA LEU A 149 -10.04 30.92 26.28
C LEU A 149 -10.70 31.45 27.57
N LYS A 150 -10.64 32.77 27.81
CA LYS A 150 -11.34 33.43 28.92
C LYS A 150 -12.83 33.71 28.60
N ASN A 151 -13.13 33.99 27.34
CA ASN A 151 -14.48 34.32 26.87
C ASN A 151 -15.25 33.05 26.51
N THR A 152 -15.87 32.47 27.53
CA THR A 152 -16.39 31.11 27.44
C THR A 152 -17.82 30.98 26.87
N THR A 153 -18.50 32.08 26.55
CA THR A 153 -19.80 32.10 25.83
C THR A 153 -19.90 33.29 24.89
N ILE A 154 -20.00 33.04 23.59
CA ILE A 154 -20.36 34.03 22.57
C ILE A 154 -21.42 33.36 21.68
N ASN A 155 -22.59 34.00 21.50
CA ASN A 155 -23.72 33.51 20.70
C ASN A 155 -24.41 32.20 21.16
N ASN A 156 -24.61 31.98 22.47
CA ASN A 156 -25.39 30.84 23.03
C ASN A 156 -24.86 29.42 22.69
N GLN A 157 -23.62 29.29 22.20
CA GLN A 157 -22.98 27.99 21.95
C GLN A 157 -21.99 27.65 23.08
N THR A 158 -22.11 26.45 23.66
CA THR A 158 -21.19 25.92 24.67
C THR A 158 -19.95 25.33 24.01
N ILE A 159 -18.78 25.47 24.64
CA ILE A 159 -17.57 24.80 24.17
C ILE A 159 -17.65 23.33 24.61
N ALA A 160 -17.47 22.37 23.70
CA ALA A 160 -17.45 20.95 24.03
C ALA A 160 -16.08 20.52 24.55
N ALA A 161 -15.02 20.96 23.86
CA ALA A 161 -13.66 20.61 24.20
C ALA A 161 -12.66 21.72 23.85
N VAL A 162 -11.60 21.83 24.64
CA VAL A 162 -10.46 22.72 24.40
C VAL A 162 -9.18 21.90 24.39
N TYR A 163 -8.37 22.07 23.34
CA TYR A 163 -7.03 21.52 23.23
C TYR A 163 -6.00 22.66 23.18
N VAL A 164 -5.08 22.68 24.15
CA VAL A 164 -4.03 23.68 24.26
C VAL A 164 -2.67 23.06 23.97
N SER A 165 -1.86 23.65 23.09
CA SER A 165 -0.43 23.30 22.95
C SER A 165 0.46 24.49 23.28
N TYR A 166 1.44 24.26 24.16
CA TYR A 166 2.24 25.33 24.74
C TYR A 166 3.66 24.84 25.06
N GLY A 167 4.67 25.70 24.83
CA GLY A 167 6.04 25.48 25.33
C GLY A 167 7.14 25.30 24.28
N MET A 168 6.82 24.87 23.05
CA MET A 168 7.85 24.63 22.02
C MET A 168 8.64 25.90 21.66
N ARG A 169 7.99 27.07 21.69
CA ARG A 169 8.63 28.35 21.37
C ARG A 169 9.52 28.87 22.49
N PHE A 170 9.16 28.64 23.76
CA PHE A 170 10.00 28.97 24.92
C PHE A 170 11.33 28.21 24.88
N LEU A 171 11.32 26.96 24.41
CA LEU A 171 12.53 26.16 24.27
C LEU A 171 13.44 26.63 23.13
N LEU A 172 12.91 27.31 22.11
CA LEU A 172 13.64 27.74 20.92
C LEU A 172 14.15 29.18 21.00
N ASP A 173 13.36 30.08 21.60
CA ASP A 173 13.58 31.53 21.52
C ASP A 173 14.23 32.12 22.76
N LEU A 174 14.12 31.44 23.90
CA LEU A 174 14.63 31.93 25.18
C LEU A 174 15.87 31.14 25.60
N ASP A 175 16.79 31.84 26.26
CA ASP A 175 17.99 31.26 26.83
C ASP A 175 17.66 30.35 28.02
N GLU A 176 18.58 29.43 28.34
CA GLU A 176 18.36 28.36 29.32
C GLU A 176 18.02 28.84 30.74
N VAL A 177 18.39 30.08 31.06
CA VAL A 177 18.16 30.71 32.37
C VAL A 177 16.73 31.28 32.49
N ASP A 178 16.23 31.91 31.42
CA ASP A 178 14.96 32.64 31.46
C ASP A 178 13.78 31.79 30.98
N ALA A 179 14.02 30.84 30.07
CA ALA A 179 12.98 29.99 29.51
C ALA A 179 12.14 29.25 30.58
N PRO A 180 12.72 28.61 31.63
CA PRO A 180 11.93 27.94 32.67
C PRO A 180 11.09 28.89 33.51
N LYS A 181 11.61 30.10 33.80
CA LYS A 181 10.95 31.10 34.65
C LYS A 181 9.71 31.68 33.95
N GLU A 182 9.87 32.10 32.70
CA GLU A 182 8.76 32.63 31.91
C GLU A 182 7.74 31.56 31.57
N PHE A 183 8.18 30.34 31.27
CA PHE A 183 7.32 29.20 31.02
C PHE A 183 6.41 28.91 32.22
N ARG A 184 6.99 28.73 33.42
CA ARG A 184 6.21 28.47 34.65
C ARG A 184 5.27 29.64 34.99
N LYS A 185 5.70 30.89 34.81
CA LYS A 185 4.87 32.08 35.07
C LYS A 185 3.60 32.11 34.20
N ASN A 186 3.74 31.82 32.90
CA ASN A 186 2.59 31.80 31.99
C ASN A 186 1.77 30.53 32.14
N LEU A 187 2.40 29.40 32.49
CA LEU A 187 1.72 28.14 32.73
C LEU A 187 0.69 28.25 33.87
N LYS A 188 1.05 28.94 34.96
CA LYS A 188 0.12 29.23 36.07
C LYS A 188 -1.12 30.00 35.60
N LYS A 189 -0.96 31.00 34.72
CA LYS A 189 -2.10 31.74 34.15
C LYS A 189 -3.03 30.85 33.33
N VAL A 190 -2.46 29.93 32.54
CA VAL A 190 -3.24 28.97 31.73
C VAL A 190 -3.96 27.99 32.65
N ARG A 191 -3.27 27.47 33.67
CA ARG A 191 -3.86 26.59 34.70
C ARG A 191 -5.02 27.29 35.39
N ASP A 192 -4.86 28.53 35.83
CA ASP A 192 -5.91 29.27 36.53
C ASP A 192 -7.17 29.40 35.66
N VAL A 193 -7.04 29.58 34.35
CA VAL A 193 -8.19 29.62 33.42
C VAL A 193 -8.80 28.23 33.18
N LEU A 194 -7.97 27.19 33.01
CA LEU A 194 -8.45 25.82 32.74
C LEU A 194 -9.01 25.11 33.98
N THR A 195 -8.66 25.55 35.18
CA THR A 195 -9.03 24.93 36.46
C THR A 195 -9.93 25.81 37.34
N ALA A 196 -10.21 27.06 36.95
CA ALA A 196 -11.15 27.93 37.67
C ALA A 196 -12.52 27.27 37.81
N ASN A 197 -12.84 26.88 39.04
CA ASN A 197 -13.84 25.87 39.37
C ASN A 197 -15.25 26.44 39.63
N THR A 198 -15.68 27.53 38.97
CA THR A 198 -16.95 28.19 39.36
C THR A 198 -18.03 28.36 38.30
N THR A 199 -17.81 28.04 37.02
CA THR A 199 -18.90 27.76 36.07
C THR A 199 -18.32 27.09 34.82
N PHE A 200 -18.47 25.76 34.72
CA PHE A 200 -18.03 24.94 33.57
C PHE A 200 -18.66 25.46 32.27
N ASN A 201 -17.87 26.08 31.39
CA ASN A 201 -18.31 26.41 30.05
C ASN A 201 -17.64 25.56 28.95
N PHE A 202 -16.79 24.59 29.32
CA PHE A 202 -16.36 23.52 28.42
C PHE A 202 -16.45 22.12 29.02
N GLY A 203 -16.79 21.12 28.19
CA GLY A 203 -16.97 19.72 28.61
C GLY A 203 -15.67 19.01 28.95
N THR A 204 -14.60 19.24 28.18
CA THR A 204 -13.27 18.63 28.39
C THR A 204 -12.13 19.60 28.06
N ALA A 205 -11.08 19.64 28.87
CA ALA A 205 -9.84 20.36 28.57
C ALA A 205 -8.63 19.43 28.46
N MET A 206 -7.78 19.71 27.48
CA MET A 206 -6.54 19.01 27.23
C MET A 206 -5.39 20.00 27.10
N ILE A 207 -4.24 19.68 27.70
CA ILE A 207 -2.99 20.41 27.47
C ILE A 207 -1.95 19.44 26.91
N SER A 208 -1.36 19.77 25.75
CA SER A 208 -0.39 18.92 25.08
C SER A 208 0.93 18.87 25.85
N PRO A 209 1.58 17.70 25.96
CA PRO A 209 3.01 17.69 26.24
C PRO A 209 3.78 18.31 25.07
N ILE A 210 4.96 18.82 25.35
CA ILE A 210 5.94 19.22 24.33
C ILE A 210 6.47 17.94 23.69
N ILE A 211 6.27 17.82 22.37
CA ILE A 211 6.65 16.62 21.61
C ILE A 211 8.18 16.53 21.48
N VAL A 212 8.76 15.38 21.83
CA VAL A 212 10.20 15.12 21.66
C VAL A 212 10.55 15.04 20.15
N PRO A 213 11.39 15.94 19.62
CA PRO A 213 11.71 15.93 18.21
C PRO A 213 12.73 14.84 17.84
N HIS A 214 12.64 14.31 16.62
CA HIS A 214 13.65 13.39 16.09
C HIS A 214 15.00 14.09 15.88
N LYS A 215 15.96 13.79 16.76
CA LYS A 215 17.31 14.39 16.79
C LYS A 215 18.01 14.41 15.42
N LYS A 216 17.89 13.32 14.63
CA LYS A 216 18.53 13.19 13.30
C LYS A 216 17.95 14.13 12.22
N LYS A 217 16.74 14.65 12.42
CA LYS A 217 16.05 15.55 11.49
C LYS A 217 16.20 17.03 11.85
N LEU A 218 16.85 17.35 12.98
CA LEU A 218 17.03 18.72 13.45
C LEU A 218 18.22 19.41 12.78
N THR A 219 18.00 20.63 12.28
CA THR A 219 19.02 21.48 11.64
C THR A 219 19.11 22.86 12.32
N GLY A 220 20.30 23.49 12.27
CA GLY A 220 20.54 24.83 12.83
C GLY A 220 20.26 24.96 14.33
N ASN A 221 19.70 26.10 14.75
CA ASN A 221 19.35 26.42 16.15
C ASN A 221 18.35 25.43 16.78
N ARG A 222 17.62 24.64 15.97
CA ARG A 222 16.69 23.62 16.47
C ARG A 222 17.40 22.44 17.13
N LYS A 223 18.71 22.28 16.94
CA LYS A 223 19.53 21.28 17.66
C LYS A 223 19.58 21.50 19.18
N LYS A 224 19.21 22.70 19.67
CA LYS A 224 19.04 22.99 21.11
C LYS A 224 17.89 22.19 21.76
N LEU A 225 16.96 21.64 20.97
CA LEU A 225 15.88 20.79 21.44
C LEU A 225 16.39 19.37 21.71
N THR A 226 16.94 19.14 22.91
CA THR A 226 17.34 17.81 23.39
C THR A 226 16.18 17.12 24.12
N LYS A 227 16.19 15.77 24.12
CA LYS A 227 15.20 14.95 24.84
C LYS A 227 15.13 15.36 26.32
N ASP A 228 16.28 15.48 26.98
CA ASP A 228 16.36 15.88 28.41
C ASP A 228 15.74 17.26 28.68
N ARG A 229 15.94 18.23 27.78
CA ARG A 229 15.41 19.59 27.95
C ARG A 229 13.90 19.65 27.73
N VAL A 230 13.38 18.88 26.77
CA VAL A 230 11.93 18.71 26.55
C VAL A 230 11.28 18.00 27.74
N GLU A 231 11.89 16.92 28.23
CA GLU A 231 11.42 16.18 29.41
C GLU A 231 11.33 17.07 30.66
N LYS A 232 12.32 17.96 30.87
CA LYS A 232 12.33 18.91 31.98
C LYS A 232 11.19 19.94 31.92
N PHE A 233 10.73 20.33 30.72
CA PHE A 233 9.59 21.23 30.59
C PHE A 233 8.26 20.47 30.71
N ASN A 234 8.21 19.22 30.23
CA ASN A 234 7.06 18.35 30.44
C ASN A 234 6.83 18.02 31.92
N SER A 235 7.89 17.87 32.72
CA SER A 235 7.73 17.68 34.17
C SER A 235 7.10 18.88 34.88
N TYR A 236 7.29 20.10 34.36
CA TYR A 236 6.61 21.29 34.89
C TYR A 236 5.11 21.32 34.53
N LEU A 237 4.74 20.80 33.35
CA LEU A 237 3.33 20.60 32.97
C LEU A 237 2.67 19.58 33.89
N GLU A 238 3.35 18.47 34.17
CA GLU A 238 2.87 17.45 35.09
C GLU A 238 2.72 18.01 36.51
N GLU A 239 3.72 18.72 37.03
CA GLU A 239 3.70 19.33 38.37
C GLU A 239 2.49 20.27 38.55
N GLU A 240 2.20 21.13 37.56
CA GLU A 240 1.13 22.12 37.65
C GLU A 240 -0.28 21.57 37.41
N PHE A 241 -0.43 20.49 36.63
CA PHE A 241 -1.74 19.91 36.29
C PHE A 241 -2.01 18.57 36.98
N SER A 242 -1.08 18.06 37.79
CA SER A 242 -1.30 16.87 38.62
C SER A 242 -2.50 17.06 39.55
N GLY A 243 -3.42 16.09 39.55
CA GLY A 243 -4.65 16.14 40.34
C GLY A 243 -5.75 17.07 39.80
N SER A 244 -5.52 17.74 38.67
CA SER A 244 -6.56 18.54 38.00
C SER A 244 -7.47 17.69 37.09
N LYS A 245 -8.61 18.25 36.64
CA LYS A 245 -9.50 17.62 35.65
C LYS A 245 -9.01 17.79 34.19
N VAL A 246 -7.86 18.43 33.99
CA VAL A 246 -7.28 18.66 32.65
C VAL A 246 -6.49 17.42 32.23
N TYR A 247 -6.78 16.91 31.03
CA TYR A 247 -6.06 15.75 30.50
C TYR A 247 -4.71 16.18 29.90
N LEU A 248 -3.66 15.44 30.26
CA LEU A 248 -2.32 15.57 29.67
C LEU A 248 -2.05 14.30 28.83
N PRO A 249 -2.17 14.36 27.48
CA PRO A 249 -2.02 13.20 26.63
C PRO A 249 -0.54 12.85 26.42
N SER A 250 0.09 12.25 27.43
CA SER A 250 1.50 11.81 27.40
C SER A 250 1.82 10.88 26.22
N VAL A 251 0.79 10.21 25.68
CA VAL A 251 0.87 9.35 24.50
C VAL A 251 1.49 10.03 23.27
N PHE A 252 1.38 11.37 23.16
CA PHE A 252 1.95 12.12 22.03
C PHE A 252 3.48 12.07 21.93
N ASN A 253 4.17 11.74 23.03
CA ASN A 253 5.61 11.47 22.99
C ASN A 253 5.97 10.01 22.66
N GLN A 254 5.00 9.08 22.74
CA GLN A 254 5.18 7.69 22.34
C GLN A 254 4.89 7.49 20.85
N LEU A 255 3.93 8.23 20.27
CA LEU A 255 3.59 8.16 18.84
C LEU A 255 4.81 8.28 17.89
N PRO A 256 5.82 9.14 18.13
CA PRO A 256 7.00 9.26 17.27
C PRO A 256 8.11 8.23 17.56
N GLU A 257 8.11 7.60 18.74
CA GLU A 257 9.08 6.55 19.10
C GLU A 257 8.62 5.24 18.44
N GLY A 258 9.13 4.97 17.23
CA GLY A 258 8.92 3.70 16.54
C GLY A 258 9.39 2.51 17.39
N ARG A 259 8.73 1.35 17.24
CA ARG A 259 9.09 0.12 17.96
C ARG A 259 10.53 -0.26 17.64
N ASP A 260 11.40 -0.33 18.65
CA ASP A 260 12.78 -0.79 18.51
C ASP A 260 12.79 -2.30 18.18
N ASP A 261 13.12 -2.64 16.93
CA ASP A 261 13.21 -4.02 16.43
C ASP A 261 14.54 -4.69 16.82
N SER A 262 14.85 -4.75 18.11
CA SER A 262 15.99 -5.51 18.63
C SER A 262 15.52 -6.78 19.36
N PHE A 263 14.81 -7.65 18.63
CA PHE A 263 14.48 -9.00 19.10
C PHE A 263 14.64 -10.00 17.97
N ASP A 264 15.82 -10.59 17.81
CA ASP A 264 16.01 -11.73 16.90
C ASP A 264 17.18 -12.69 17.25
N MET A 265 17.86 -12.53 18.39
CA MET A 265 18.96 -13.46 18.77
C MET A 265 18.54 -14.66 19.63
N VAL A 266 17.40 -14.62 20.32
CA VAL A 266 17.02 -15.65 21.31
C VAL A 266 16.67 -17.00 20.65
N SER A 267 16.00 -16.99 19.50
CA SER A 267 15.60 -18.20 18.76
C SER A 267 16.80 -18.94 18.16
N VAL A 268 17.79 -18.20 17.65
CA VAL A 268 19.05 -18.75 17.11
C VAL A 268 19.88 -19.39 18.22
N ILE A 269 19.95 -18.75 19.40
CA ILE A 269 20.68 -19.25 20.57
C ILE A 269 20.02 -20.55 21.10
N ALA A 270 18.69 -20.59 21.22
CA ALA A 270 17.97 -21.81 21.66
C ALA A 270 18.14 -23.00 20.68
N GLY A 271 18.20 -22.73 19.38
CA GLY A 271 18.48 -23.73 18.35
C GLY A 271 19.89 -24.33 18.46
N LEU A 272 20.90 -23.49 18.67
CA LEU A 272 22.30 -23.92 18.81
C LEU A 272 22.55 -24.72 20.11
N LEU A 273 21.87 -24.37 21.21
CA LEU A 273 22.02 -25.03 22.51
C LEU A 273 21.31 -26.40 22.62
N SER A 274 20.49 -26.79 21.63
CA SER A 274 19.66 -28.01 21.65
C SER A 274 20.07 -29.11 20.67
N VAL A 275 21.26 -28.96 20.05
CA VAL A 275 21.82 -29.95 19.11
C VAL A 275 22.25 -31.20 19.88
N LYS A 276 21.77 -32.38 19.46
CA LYS A 276 22.21 -33.67 20.04
C LYS A 276 22.52 -34.68 18.94
N SER A 277 23.51 -35.52 19.19
CA SER A 277 23.83 -36.66 18.33
C SER A 277 22.78 -37.77 18.49
N SER A 278 22.32 -38.33 17.37
CA SER A 278 21.41 -39.49 17.35
C SER A 278 22.22 -40.77 17.22
N SER A 279 22.08 -41.67 18.20
CA SER A 279 22.71 -43.00 18.23
C SER A 279 21.85 -44.11 17.61
N ASP A 280 20.72 -43.80 17.00
CA ASP A 280 19.77 -44.77 16.44
C ASP A 280 20.17 -45.22 15.01
N PRO A 281 20.42 -46.50 14.71
CA PRO A 281 20.88 -46.96 13.39
C PRO A 281 19.94 -46.65 12.22
N LYS A 282 18.66 -46.34 12.48
CA LYS A 282 17.71 -45.82 11.48
C LYS A 282 18.01 -44.37 11.04
N SER A 283 18.98 -43.69 11.65
CA SER A 283 19.38 -42.32 11.32
C SER A 283 20.37 -42.15 10.17
N THR A 284 20.71 -43.24 9.47
CA THR A 284 21.77 -43.27 8.44
C THR A 284 21.28 -43.21 6.99
N GLY A 285 19.96 -43.08 6.78
CA GLY A 285 19.34 -42.98 5.45
C GLY A 285 19.39 -41.57 4.85
N PHE A 286 19.39 -41.47 3.51
CA PHE A 286 19.33 -40.20 2.77
C PHE A 286 18.04 -39.44 3.17
N LEU A 287 18.20 -38.18 3.58
CA LEU A 287 17.12 -37.29 4.05
C LEU A 287 16.16 -37.98 5.05
N ASN A 288 16.72 -38.49 6.16
CA ASN A 288 15.94 -39.19 7.18
C ASN A 288 14.80 -38.33 7.79
N ARG A 289 13.75 -38.99 8.30
CA ARG A 289 12.58 -38.40 8.97
C ARG A 289 12.97 -37.32 9.98
N HIS A 290 13.94 -37.60 10.85
CA HIS A 290 14.42 -36.65 11.86
C HIS A 290 15.02 -35.38 11.26
N MET A 291 15.76 -35.50 10.15
CA MET A 291 16.32 -34.35 9.43
C MET A 291 15.22 -33.53 8.75
N THR A 292 14.21 -34.19 8.18
CA THR A 292 13.07 -33.48 7.57
C THR A 292 12.20 -32.77 8.61
N ASP A 293 12.01 -33.36 9.79
CA ASP A 293 11.24 -32.73 10.86
C ASP A 293 12.02 -31.54 11.44
N GLU A 294 13.34 -31.65 11.64
CA GLU A 294 14.20 -30.51 11.99
C GLU A 294 14.14 -29.40 10.94
N TRP A 295 14.24 -29.76 9.65
CA TRP A 295 14.20 -28.79 8.55
C TRP A 295 12.88 -28.01 8.56
N LYS A 296 11.75 -28.71 8.72
CA LYS A 296 10.44 -28.07 8.89
C LYS A 296 10.42 -27.17 10.12
N GLY A 297 10.99 -27.58 11.24
CA GLY A 297 10.95 -26.79 12.47
C GLY A 297 11.58 -25.41 12.35
N TRP A 298 12.82 -25.34 11.89
CA TRP A 298 13.51 -24.05 11.78
C TRP A 298 12.90 -23.17 10.67
N MET A 299 12.45 -23.77 9.57
CA MET A 299 11.75 -23.02 8.52
C MET A 299 10.43 -22.45 9.02
N GLN A 300 9.68 -23.22 9.79
CA GLN A 300 8.42 -22.76 10.37
C GLN A 300 8.66 -21.58 11.31
N ILE A 301 9.68 -21.64 12.17
CA ILE A 301 10.05 -20.51 13.04
C ILE A 301 10.40 -19.28 12.20
N ALA A 302 11.18 -19.44 11.12
CA ALA A 302 11.51 -18.32 10.23
C ALA A 302 10.26 -17.73 9.55
N ILE A 303 9.30 -18.56 9.14
CA ILE A 303 8.01 -18.12 8.57
C ILE A 303 7.15 -17.39 9.61
N LEU A 304 7.12 -17.88 10.85
CA LEU A 304 6.38 -17.25 11.95
C LEU A 304 6.98 -15.87 12.29
N ILE A 305 8.30 -15.79 12.46
CA ILE A 305 9.01 -14.52 12.65
C ILE A 305 8.71 -13.58 11.49
N TYR A 306 8.78 -14.06 10.25
CA TYR A 306 8.47 -13.27 9.06
C TYR A 306 7.05 -12.66 9.09
N HIS A 307 6.03 -13.42 9.50
CA HIS A 307 4.66 -12.90 9.57
C HIS A 307 4.49 -11.94 10.74
N ILE A 308 4.99 -12.27 11.93
CA ILE A 308 4.91 -11.39 13.10
C ILE A 308 5.62 -10.07 12.81
N THR A 309 6.83 -10.14 12.25
CA THR A 309 7.63 -8.96 11.91
C THR A 309 7.04 -8.15 10.75
N GLY A 310 6.12 -8.71 9.98
CA GLY A 310 5.61 -8.06 8.77
C GLY A 310 6.70 -7.85 7.70
N ALA A 311 7.79 -8.62 7.75
CA ALA A 311 8.98 -8.45 6.90
C ALA A 311 8.75 -8.76 5.41
N SER A 312 7.48 -8.97 4.99
CA SER A 312 7.05 -9.19 3.61
C SER A 312 7.40 -8.06 2.63
N LYS A 313 7.66 -6.86 3.17
CA LYS A 313 8.07 -5.66 2.45
C LYS A 313 9.58 -5.60 2.17
N ILE A 314 10.39 -6.35 2.91
CA ILE A 314 11.84 -6.41 2.73
C ILE A 314 12.16 -7.51 1.70
N LEU A 315 12.52 -7.08 0.49
CA LEU A 315 12.71 -7.99 -0.65
C LEU A 315 13.74 -9.12 -0.40
N PRO A 316 14.92 -8.89 0.20
CA PRO A 316 15.87 -9.97 0.53
C PRO A 316 15.27 -11.04 1.45
N ILE A 317 14.52 -10.64 2.48
CA ILE A 317 13.88 -11.57 3.43
C ILE A 317 12.78 -12.36 2.71
N TYR A 318 11.94 -11.68 1.92
CA TYR A 318 10.92 -12.33 1.11
C TYR A 318 11.51 -13.42 0.19
N LYS A 319 12.63 -13.15 -0.49
CA LYS A 319 13.31 -14.14 -1.34
C LYS A 319 13.72 -15.40 -0.58
N VAL A 320 14.20 -15.24 0.66
CA VAL A 320 14.55 -16.39 1.52
C VAL A 320 13.30 -17.18 1.89
N ILE A 321 12.24 -16.51 2.37
CA ILE A 321 10.99 -17.18 2.76
C ILE A 321 10.35 -17.93 1.60
N ARG A 322 10.42 -17.40 0.37
CA ARG A 322 9.94 -18.10 -0.83
C ARG A 322 10.68 -19.42 -1.09
N VAL A 323 12.00 -19.45 -0.91
CA VAL A 323 12.78 -20.69 -0.99
C VAL A 323 12.36 -21.68 0.11
N LEU A 324 12.01 -21.20 1.31
CA LEU A 324 11.54 -22.08 2.39
C LEU A 324 10.17 -22.72 2.06
N VAL A 325 9.23 -21.95 1.51
CA VAL A 325 7.93 -22.48 1.05
C VAL A 325 8.13 -23.51 -0.08
N ALA A 326 9.01 -23.23 -1.05
CA ALA A 326 9.37 -24.20 -2.07
C ALA A 326 10.02 -25.47 -1.48
N SER A 327 10.83 -25.34 -0.42
CA SER A 327 11.43 -26.47 0.30
C SER A 327 10.38 -27.37 0.99
N TYR A 328 9.32 -26.79 1.54
CA TYR A 328 8.17 -27.56 2.07
C TYR A 328 7.49 -28.41 0.99
N LEU A 329 7.25 -27.82 -0.17
CA LEU A 329 6.64 -28.50 -1.32
C LEU A 329 7.56 -29.58 -1.87
N PHE A 330 8.87 -29.32 -1.95
CA PHE A 330 9.87 -30.33 -2.27
C PHE A 330 9.81 -31.54 -1.33
N MET A 331 9.76 -31.32 -0.01
CA MET A 331 9.64 -32.41 0.97
C MET A 331 8.33 -33.19 0.83
N THR A 332 7.23 -32.51 0.46
CA THR A 332 5.95 -33.16 0.15
C THR A 332 6.11 -34.10 -1.05
N GLY A 333 6.72 -33.62 -2.13
CA GLY A 333 7.05 -34.42 -3.32
C GLY A 333 7.93 -35.62 -2.99
N TYR A 334 9.04 -35.40 -2.28
CA TYR A 334 10.00 -36.43 -1.91
C TYR A 334 9.38 -37.52 -1.03
N GLY A 335 8.73 -37.11 0.07
CA GLY A 335 8.22 -38.04 1.08
C GLY A 335 7.05 -38.90 0.58
N HIS A 336 6.12 -38.32 -0.18
CA HIS A 336 5.00 -39.08 -0.74
C HIS A 336 5.43 -39.96 -1.92
N ALA A 337 6.32 -39.47 -2.80
CA ALA A 337 6.89 -40.32 -3.85
C ALA A 337 7.66 -41.51 -3.27
N ALA A 338 8.48 -41.30 -2.23
CA ALA A 338 9.21 -42.38 -1.56
C ALA A 338 8.27 -43.42 -0.96
N PHE A 339 7.16 -42.97 -0.36
CA PHE A 339 6.15 -43.88 0.17
C PHE A 339 5.53 -44.76 -0.93
N PHE A 340 5.13 -44.16 -2.05
CA PHE A 340 4.47 -44.88 -3.14
C PHE A 340 5.41 -45.82 -3.89
N THR A 341 6.69 -45.45 -4.07
CA THR A 341 7.68 -46.32 -4.69
C THR A 341 8.12 -47.46 -3.78
N LEU A 342 8.33 -47.21 -2.48
CA LEU A 342 8.84 -48.23 -1.55
C LEU A 342 7.74 -49.16 -1.01
N LYS A 343 6.53 -48.65 -0.72
CA LYS A 343 5.46 -49.44 -0.11
C LYS A 343 4.40 -49.93 -1.09
N GLY A 344 4.28 -49.31 -2.27
CA GLY A 344 3.31 -49.70 -3.29
C GLY A 344 1.83 -49.59 -2.88
N ASP A 345 1.51 -48.89 -1.78
CA ASP A 345 0.13 -48.74 -1.30
C ASP A 345 -0.54 -47.51 -1.93
N PHE A 346 -1.47 -47.76 -2.85
CA PHE A 346 -2.27 -46.75 -3.54
C PHE A 346 -3.73 -46.66 -3.05
N GLY A 347 -4.03 -47.27 -1.90
CA GLY A 347 -5.40 -47.39 -1.39
C GLY A 347 -6.05 -46.05 -1.02
N LEU A 348 -7.37 -45.95 -1.23
CA LEU A 348 -8.17 -44.77 -0.87
C LEU A 348 -8.08 -44.43 0.63
N LYS A 349 -7.90 -45.44 1.48
CA LYS A 349 -7.77 -45.28 2.94
C LYS A 349 -6.59 -44.37 3.32
N ARG A 350 -5.47 -44.46 2.58
CA ARG A 350 -4.31 -43.58 2.77
C ARG A 350 -4.60 -42.16 2.30
N VAL A 351 -5.24 -42.00 1.16
CA VAL A 351 -5.61 -40.69 0.59
C VAL A 351 -6.48 -39.92 1.59
N VAL A 352 -7.56 -40.55 2.06
CA VAL A 352 -8.47 -39.95 3.03
C VAL A 352 -7.74 -39.58 4.32
N SER A 353 -6.88 -40.46 4.84
CA SER A 353 -6.08 -40.17 6.04
C SER A 353 -5.19 -38.93 5.89
N VAL A 354 -4.53 -38.77 4.75
CA VAL A 354 -3.68 -37.61 4.48
C VAL A 354 -4.54 -36.34 4.33
N LEU A 355 -5.63 -36.41 3.56
CA LEU A 355 -6.52 -35.26 3.34
C LEU A 355 -7.19 -34.77 4.63
N CYS A 356 -7.69 -35.67 5.47
CA CYS A 356 -8.25 -35.32 6.77
C CYS A 356 -7.19 -34.64 7.64
N ARG A 357 -5.98 -35.21 7.73
CA ARG A 357 -4.92 -34.62 8.56
C ARG A 357 -4.48 -33.24 8.08
N LEU A 358 -4.46 -32.97 6.77
CA LEU A 358 -4.04 -31.69 6.22
C LEU A 358 -5.11 -30.59 6.35
N ASN A 359 -6.40 -30.95 6.32
CA ASN A 359 -7.49 -29.98 6.15
C ASN A 359 -8.43 -29.86 7.35
N LEU A 360 -8.40 -30.78 8.31
CA LEU A 360 -9.37 -30.79 9.42
C LEU A 360 -9.38 -29.47 10.19
N LEU A 361 -8.20 -28.97 10.58
CA LEU A 361 -8.07 -27.73 11.35
C LEU A 361 -8.47 -26.51 10.51
N THR A 362 -8.05 -26.43 9.25
CA THR A 362 -8.35 -25.28 8.38
C THR A 362 -9.83 -25.18 8.03
N VAL A 363 -10.48 -26.32 7.77
CA VAL A 363 -11.92 -26.37 7.51
C VAL A 363 -12.70 -25.98 8.76
N PHE A 364 -12.38 -26.56 9.93
CA PHE A 364 -13.04 -26.21 11.19
C PHE A 364 -12.96 -24.72 11.48
N LEU A 365 -11.76 -24.14 11.35
CA LEU A 365 -11.51 -22.75 11.66
C LEU A 365 -12.12 -21.78 10.63
N ALA A 366 -12.21 -22.19 9.36
CA ALA A 366 -12.91 -21.43 8.33
C ALA A 366 -14.41 -21.29 8.66
N TYR A 367 -15.07 -22.36 9.10
CA TYR A 367 -16.48 -22.30 9.52
C TYR A 367 -16.67 -21.58 10.86
N ALA A 368 -15.84 -21.89 11.86
CA ALA A 368 -15.98 -21.32 13.20
C ALA A 368 -15.77 -19.79 13.23
N MET A 369 -14.93 -19.28 12.32
CA MET A 369 -14.55 -17.86 12.26
C MET A 369 -15.15 -17.12 11.07
N ASP A 370 -16.09 -17.73 10.35
CA ASP A 370 -16.69 -17.19 9.11
C ASP A 370 -15.66 -16.60 8.14
N ASN A 371 -14.64 -17.40 7.81
CA ASN A 371 -13.50 -16.98 6.99
C ASN A 371 -13.33 -17.86 5.75
N ASN A 372 -12.76 -17.30 4.69
CA ASN A 372 -12.54 -18.05 3.44
C ASN A 372 -11.47 -19.14 3.66
N TYR A 373 -11.73 -20.36 3.20
CA TYR A 373 -10.77 -21.46 3.25
C TYR A 373 -9.41 -21.14 2.57
N ILE A 374 -9.41 -20.32 1.50
CA ILE A 374 -8.18 -19.87 0.83
C ILE A 374 -7.30 -18.97 1.73
N PHE A 375 -7.87 -18.36 2.78
CA PHE A 375 -7.09 -17.60 3.77
C PHE A 375 -5.94 -18.46 4.35
N TYR A 376 -6.20 -19.74 4.60
CA TYR A 376 -5.19 -20.72 5.06
C TYR A 376 -4.48 -21.44 3.90
N TYR A 377 -4.11 -20.72 2.85
CA TYR A 377 -3.74 -21.25 1.53
C TYR A 377 -2.73 -22.43 1.52
N PHE A 378 -1.86 -22.54 2.53
CA PHE A 378 -0.85 -23.59 2.58
C PHE A 378 -1.45 -25.00 2.65
N SER A 379 -2.52 -25.19 3.43
CA SER A 379 -3.23 -26.47 3.56
C SER A 379 -3.87 -26.95 2.23
N PRO A 380 -4.67 -26.13 1.50
CA PRO A 380 -5.15 -26.50 0.18
C PRO A 380 -4.04 -26.68 -0.85
N LEU A 381 -2.97 -25.87 -0.78
CA LEU A 381 -1.84 -25.99 -1.69
C LEU A 381 -1.16 -27.36 -1.58
N VAL A 382 -0.85 -27.80 -0.36
CA VAL A 382 -0.26 -29.14 -0.12
C VAL A 382 -1.23 -30.25 -0.51
N THR A 383 -2.53 -30.06 -0.29
CA THR A 383 -3.59 -30.98 -0.71
C THR A 383 -3.63 -31.17 -2.22
N PHE A 384 -3.59 -30.08 -2.99
CA PHE A 384 -3.52 -30.11 -4.45
C PHE A 384 -2.29 -30.89 -4.93
N TRP A 385 -1.11 -30.59 -4.37
CA TRP A 385 0.13 -31.26 -4.75
C TRP A 385 0.16 -32.74 -4.36
N PHE A 386 -0.40 -33.12 -3.20
CA PHE A 386 -0.57 -34.52 -2.83
C PHE A 386 -1.44 -35.28 -3.84
N GLY A 387 -2.54 -34.66 -4.29
CA GLY A 387 -3.41 -35.21 -5.34
C GLY A 387 -2.65 -35.43 -6.64
N ALA A 388 -1.86 -34.44 -7.08
CA ALA A 388 -1.02 -34.57 -8.28
C ALA A 388 -0.05 -35.76 -8.17
N ILE A 389 0.69 -35.87 -7.07
CA ILE A 389 1.62 -36.99 -6.82
C ILE A 389 0.88 -38.33 -6.85
N TRP A 390 -0.24 -38.44 -6.16
CA TRP A 390 -1.02 -39.68 -6.09
C TRP A 390 -1.49 -40.12 -7.48
N ILE A 391 -2.01 -39.20 -8.30
CA ILE A 391 -2.43 -39.47 -9.69
C ILE A 391 -1.24 -40.00 -10.51
N THR A 392 -0.06 -39.35 -10.43
CA THR A 392 1.14 -39.74 -11.20
C THR A 392 1.54 -41.20 -10.95
N PHE A 393 1.56 -41.64 -9.69
CA PHE A 393 1.97 -42.99 -9.34
C PHE A 393 0.85 -44.02 -9.47
N ARG A 394 -0.42 -43.60 -9.36
CA ARG A 394 -1.59 -44.48 -9.50
C ARG A 394 -1.84 -44.93 -10.95
N ILE A 395 -1.61 -44.04 -11.92
CA ILE A 395 -1.75 -44.34 -13.36
C ILE A 395 -0.62 -45.27 -13.77
N LEU A 396 -0.94 -46.42 -14.37
CA LEU A 396 0.03 -47.44 -14.84
C LEU A 396 1.12 -47.79 -13.80
N PRO A 397 0.75 -48.43 -12.67
CA PRO A 397 1.65 -48.68 -11.55
C PRO A 397 2.81 -49.62 -11.89
N GLN A 398 2.67 -50.49 -12.90
CA GLN A 398 3.74 -51.40 -13.33
C GLN A 398 5.04 -50.68 -13.78
N TYR A 399 4.94 -49.42 -14.20
CA TYR A 399 6.09 -48.63 -14.66
C TYR A 399 6.79 -47.81 -13.56
N ASN A 400 6.39 -47.97 -12.30
CA ASN A 400 6.98 -47.26 -11.15
C ASN A 400 8.31 -47.87 -10.66
N SER A 401 8.67 -49.06 -11.13
CA SER A 401 9.90 -49.76 -10.71
C SER A 401 11.13 -49.35 -11.52
N GLY A 402 10.97 -49.20 -12.84
CA GLY A 402 12.07 -48.82 -13.75
C GLY A 402 12.47 -47.35 -13.59
N LEU A 403 13.77 -47.07 -13.63
CA LEU A 403 14.30 -45.70 -13.48
C LEU A 403 13.80 -44.77 -14.60
N LYS A 404 14.01 -45.18 -15.86
CA LYS A 404 13.62 -44.39 -17.05
C LYS A 404 12.11 -44.16 -17.12
N SER A 405 11.32 -45.21 -16.89
CA SER A 405 9.86 -45.15 -16.96
C SER A 405 9.28 -44.24 -15.87
N SER A 406 9.81 -44.30 -14.64
CA SER A 406 9.36 -43.45 -13.54
C SER A 406 9.69 -41.97 -13.78
N LEU A 407 10.88 -41.66 -14.33
CA LEU A 407 11.26 -40.29 -14.67
C LEU A 407 10.39 -39.70 -15.80
N ILE A 408 10.08 -40.50 -16.83
CA ILE A 408 9.17 -40.08 -17.91
C ILE A 408 7.78 -39.75 -17.35
N LYS A 409 7.25 -40.57 -16.44
CA LYS A 409 5.95 -40.31 -15.79
C LYS A 409 5.95 -39.00 -15.00
N VAL A 410 7.00 -38.72 -14.24
CA VAL A 410 7.13 -37.46 -13.49
C VAL A 410 7.24 -36.26 -14.44
N PHE A 411 7.96 -36.39 -15.55
CA PHE A 411 8.04 -35.34 -16.57
C PHE A 411 6.69 -35.05 -17.23
N ILE A 412 5.97 -36.10 -17.67
CA ILE A 412 4.61 -35.97 -18.23
C ILE A 412 3.67 -35.31 -17.22
N SER A 413 3.72 -35.74 -15.96
CA SER A 413 2.94 -35.14 -14.88
C SER A 413 3.24 -33.65 -14.72
N GLY A 414 4.52 -33.25 -14.78
CA GLY A 414 4.96 -31.86 -14.73
C GLY A 414 4.38 -31.02 -15.85
N CYS A 415 4.46 -31.52 -17.09
CA CYS A 415 3.86 -30.87 -18.25
C CYS A 415 2.33 -30.76 -18.12
N CYS A 416 1.66 -31.82 -17.70
CA CYS A 416 0.20 -31.82 -17.50
C CYS A 416 -0.22 -30.79 -16.45
N VAL A 417 0.43 -30.73 -15.29
CA VAL A 417 0.12 -29.75 -14.24
C VAL A 417 0.43 -28.33 -14.70
N TYR A 418 1.55 -28.11 -15.40
CA TYR A 418 1.90 -26.81 -15.97
C TYR A 418 0.82 -26.31 -16.94
N LEU A 419 0.39 -27.16 -17.87
CA LEU A 419 -0.69 -26.85 -18.81
C LEU A 419 -2.01 -26.62 -18.08
N PHE A 420 -2.35 -27.46 -17.09
CA PHE A 420 -3.57 -27.33 -16.31
C PHE A 420 -3.66 -25.98 -15.56
N VAL A 421 -2.53 -25.48 -15.06
CA VAL A 421 -2.47 -24.19 -14.34
C VAL A 421 -2.47 -23.00 -15.30
N LYS A 422 -1.73 -23.10 -16.41
CA LYS A 422 -1.53 -21.99 -17.37
C LYS A 422 -2.69 -21.79 -18.33
N VAL A 423 -3.34 -22.86 -18.77
CA VAL A 423 -4.45 -22.77 -19.71
C VAL A 423 -5.69 -22.18 -19.01
N PRO A 424 -6.34 -21.16 -19.58
CA PRO A 424 -7.63 -20.70 -19.09
C PRO A 424 -8.71 -21.76 -19.41
N GLY A 425 -9.55 -22.11 -18.45
CA GLY A 425 -10.63 -23.08 -18.58
C GLY A 425 -10.73 -24.11 -17.43
N PRO A 426 -9.68 -24.91 -17.12
CA PRO A 426 -9.80 -26.03 -16.20
C PRO A 426 -10.17 -25.61 -14.76
N PHE A 427 -9.46 -24.62 -14.21
CA PHE A 427 -9.79 -24.13 -12.86
C PHE A 427 -11.10 -23.33 -12.85
N GLU A 428 -11.40 -22.55 -13.90
CA GLU A 428 -12.66 -21.82 -14.06
C GLU A 428 -13.83 -22.77 -14.01
N THR A 429 -13.74 -23.90 -14.70
CA THR A 429 -14.79 -24.92 -14.74
C THR A 429 -14.99 -25.55 -13.35
N ILE A 430 -13.91 -25.88 -12.66
CA ILE A 430 -13.97 -26.46 -11.30
C ILE A 430 -14.54 -25.44 -10.31
N PHE A 431 -14.09 -24.19 -10.34
CA PHE A 431 -14.52 -23.16 -9.40
C PHE A 431 -15.94 -22.71 -9.69
N TRP A 432 -16.33 -22.62 -10.97
CA TRP A 432 -17.71 -22.41 -11.37
C TRP A 432 -18.61 -23.54 -10.90
N PHE A 433 -18.18 -24.80 -11.02
CA PHE A 433 -18.92 -25.95 -10.50
C PHE A 433 -19.06 -25.88 -8.98
N LEU A 434 -17.99 -25.60 -8.24
CA LEU A 434 -18.02 -25.46 -6.78
C LEU A 434 -18.91 -24.29 -6.32
N LYS A 435 -18.89 -23.17 -7.03
CA LYS A 435 -19.74 -22.01 -6.77
C LYS A 435 -21.22 -22.33 -7.03
N THR A 436 -21.51 -22.99 -8.16
CA THR A 436 -22.88 -23.28 -8.60
C THR A 436 -23.53 -24.36 -7.75
N PHE A 437 -22.81 -25.44 -7.46
CA PHE A 437 -23.40 -26.59 -6.78
C PHE A 437 -23.19 -26.56 -5.26
N ALA A 438 -22.07 -26.04 -4.76
CA ALA A 438 -21.68 -26.10 -3.35
C ALA A 438 -21.59 -24.73 -2.64
N ALA A 439 -21.98 -23.63 -3.30
CA ALA A 439 -21.91 -22.26 -2.77
C ALA A 439 -20.52 -21.81 -2.29
N ILE A 440 -19.45 -22.41 -2.84
CA ILE A 440 -18.07 -22.09 -2.47
C ILE A 440 -17.52 -21.02 -3.42
N ASP A 441 -17.29 -19.80 -2.91
CA ASP A 441 -16.71 -18.69 -3.70
C ASP A 441 -15.20 -18.54 -3.42
N TRP A 442 -14.40 -19.13 -4.30
CA TRP A 442 -12.94 -19.13 -4.21
C TRP A 442 -12.31 -18.17 -5.21
N ASN A 443 -11.33 -17.38 -4.75
CA ASN A 443 -10.59 -16.45 -5.62
C ASN A 443 -9.63 -17.21 -6.55
N LEU A 444 -10.04 -17.34 -7.82
CA LEU A 444 -9.29 -18.06 -8.84
C LEU A 444 -7.93 -17.45 -9.17
N THR A 445 -7.86 -16.11 -9.24
CA THR A 445 -6.63 -15.39 -9.58
C THR A 445 -5.57 -15.60 -8.51
N GLU A 446 -5.98 -15.48 -7.25
CA GLU A 446 -5.12 -15.72 -6.11
C GLU A 446 -4.66 -17.18 -6.05
N TRP A 447 -5.57 -18.13 -6.27
CA TRP A 447 -5.24 -19.55 -6.29
C TRP A 447 -4.22 -19.90 -7.38
N ARG A 448 -4.45 -19.47 -8.62
CA ARG A 448 -3.50 -19.69 -9.73
C ARG A 448 -2.13 -19.11 -9.43
N PHE A 449 -2.09 -17.89 -8.91
CA PHE A 449 -0.85 -17.24 -8.52
C PHE A 449 -0.08 -18.09 -7.49
N ARG A 450 -0.76 -18.59 -6.45
CA ARG A 450 -0.14 -19.40 -5.39
C ARG A 450 0.40 -20.74 -5.90
N VAL A 451 -0.33 -21.42 -6.76
CA VAL A 451 0.12 -22.70 -7.36
C VAL A 451 1.30 -22.48 -8.32
N PHE A 452 1.29 -21.39 -9.09
CA PHE A 452 2.31 -21.12 -10.10
C PHE A 452 3.70 -20.78 -9.54
N LEU A 453 3.77 -20.15 -8.36
CA LEU A 453 5.03 -19.63 -7.81
C LEU A 453 6.13 -20.69 -7.55
N ASP A 454 5.74 -21.92 -7.24
CA ASP A 454 6.67 -23.03 -6.88
C ASP A 454 6.38 -24.31 -7.69
N ILE A 455 5.88 -24.16 -8.93
CA ILE A 455 5.29 -25.25 -9.74
C ILE A 455 6.22 -26.46 -9.96
N TRP A 456 7.54 -26.25 -9.93
CA TRP A 456 8.53 -27.30 -10.17
C TRP A 456 9.06 -27.97 -8.89
N ALA A 457 8.87 -27.37 -7.72
CA ALA A 457 9.48 -27.85 -6.48
C ALA A 457 9.03 -29.28 -6.10
N VAL A 458 7.75 -29.60 -6.28
CA VAL A 458 7.19 -30.92 -5.99
C VAL A 458 7.73 -31.99 -6.95
N HIS A 459 7.75 -31.69 -8.25
CA HIS A 459 8.28 -32.59 -9.27
C HIS A 459 9.77 -32.86 -9.05
N PHE A 460 10.53 -31.83 -8.67
CA PHE A 460 11.92 -31.99 -8.28
C PHE A 460 12.08 -32.92 -7.07
N GLY A 461 11.20 -32.81 -6.06
CA GLY A 461 11.14 -33.74 -4.93
C GLY A 461 10.88 -35.19 -5.34
N MET A 462 9.94 -35.40 -6.28
CA MET A 462 9.66 -36.73 -6.83
C MET A 462 10.88 -37.32 -7.56
N VAL A 463 11.57 -36.52 -8.38
CA VAL A 463 12.80 -36.94 -9.08
C VAL A 463 13.88 -37.32 -8.09
N VAL A 464 14.15 -36.49 -7.08
CA VAL A 464 15.16 -36.81 -6.04
C VAL A 464 14.79 -38.09 -5.29
N SER A 465 13.51 -38.32 -5.00
CA SER A 465 13.06 -39.58 -4.38
C SER A 465 13.33 -40.80 -5.25
N ILE A 466 13.05 -40.72 -6.55
CA ILE A 466 13.32 -41.81 -7.50
C ILE A 466 14.83 -42.07 -7.58
N LEU A 467 15.65 -41.03 -7.76
CA LEU A 467 17.11 -41.18 -7.88
C LEU A 467 17.75 -41.77 -6.61
N THR A 468 17.20 -41.47 -5.45
CA THR A 468 17.76 -41.90 -4.16
C THR A 468 17.32 -43.29 -3.75
N ASN A 469 16.10 -43.70 -4.11
CA ASN A 469 15.52 -44.98 -3.70
C ASN A 469 15.59 -46.08 -4.78
N ASN A 470 15.91 -45.76 -6.04
CA ASN A 470 15.94 -46.75 -7.10
C ASN A 470 17.14 -47.71 -6.97
N PRO A 471 16.95 -49.04 -7.06
CA PRO A 471 18.03 -50.02 -6.92
C PRO A 471 19.07 -49.95 -8.05
N GLU A 472 18.71 -49.57 -9.28
CA GLU A 472 19.64 -49.45 -10.43
C GLU A 472 20.80 -48.49 -10.18
N LEU A 473 20.61 -47.52 -9.27
CA LEU A 473 21.58 -46.49 -8.93
C LEU A 473 22.35 -46.78 -7.63
N ALA A 474 22.19 -47.96 -7.02
CA ALA A 474 22.82 -48.29 -5.74
C ALA A 474 24.36 -48.20 -5.79
N ASP A 475 24.99 -48.80 -6.80
CA ASP A 475 26.44 -48.79 -6.97
C ASP A 475 26.98 -47.38 -7.28
N PHE A 476 26.26 -46.63 -8.11
CA PHE A 476 26.61 -45.24 -8.42
C PHE A 476 26.55 -44.34 -7.18
N ARG A 477 25.52 -44.51 -6.34
CA ARG A 477 25.40 -43.79 -5.06
C ARG A 477 26.51 -44.17 -4.07
N ALA A 478 26.91 -45.44 -4.03
CA ALA A 478 28.03 -45.88 -3.20
C ALA A 478 29.35 -45.20 -3.62
N LYS A 479 29.61 -45.09 -4.93
CA LYS A 479 30.75 -44.33 -5.47
C LYS A 479 30.67 -42.83 -5.16
N LEU A 480 29.50 -42.20 -5.35
CA LEU A 480 29.27 -40.79 -4.99
C LEU A 480 29.52 -40.50 -3.50
N ARG A 481 29.20 -41.45 -2.61
CA ARG A 481 29.45 -41.33 -1.16
C ARG A 481 30.95 -41.26 -0.81
N GLN A 482 31.82 -41.81 -1.66
CA GLN A 482 33.28 -41.68 -1.52
C GLN A 482 33.75 -40.25 -1.82
N PHE A 483 33.05 -39.51 -2.69
CA PHE A 483 33.33 -38.13 -3.06
C PHE A 483 32.44 -37.09 -2.37
N ARG A 484 31.97 -37.38 -1.15
CA ARG A 484 30.99 -36.56 -0.43
C ARG A 484 31.41 -35.08 -0.24
N PHE A 485 32.72 -34.81 -0.12
CA PHE A 485 33.26 -33.45 0.02
C PHE A 485 33.01 -32.59 -1.23
N ILE A 486 33.11 -33.18 -2.42
CA ILE A 486 32.79 -32.50 -3.69
C ILE A 486 31.30 -32.13 -3.72
N GLY A 487 30.44 -33.01 -3.21
CA GLY A 487 29.01 -32.75 -3.05
C GLY A 487 28.71 -31.56 -2.13
N VAL A 488 29.43 -31.44 -0.99
CA VAL A 488 29.29 -30.29 -0.07
C VAL A 488 29.72 -28.99 -0.73
N LEU A 489 30.87 -28.97 -1.42
CA LEU A 489 31.35 -27.79 -2.14
C LEU A 489 30.40 -27.37 -3.27
N ALA A 490 29.91 -28.34 -4.05
CA ALA A 490 28.87 -28.09 -5.05
C ALA A 490 27.60 -27.52 -4.40
N GLY A 491 27.21 -28.03 -3.23
CA GLY A 491 26.04 -27.54 -2.51
C GLY A 491 26.16 -26.08 -2.09
N PHE A 492 27.29 -25.66 -1.52
CA PHE A 492 27.56 -24.24 -1.24
C PHE A 492 27.66 -23.39 -2.51
N GLY A 493 28.26 -23.93 -3.58
CA GLY A 493 28.31 -23.28 -4.89
C GLY A 493 26.93 -22.99 -5.47
N LEU A 494 25.98 -23.93 -5.35
CA LEU A 494 24.59 -23.75 -5.79
C LEU A 494 23.84 -22.70 -4.96
N MET A 495 24.07 -22.67 -3.64
CA MET A 495 23.48 -21.64 -2.76
C MET A 495 24.05 -20.25 -3.07
N PHE A 496 25.36 -20.15 -3.32
CA PHE A 496 26.01 -18.91 -3.74
C PHE A 496 25.52 -18.45 -5.12
N PHE A 497 25.42 -19.36 -6.09
CA PHE A 497 24.89 -19.08 -7.41
C PHE A 497 23.45 -18.54 -7.33
N TYR A 498 22.59 -19.17 -6.53
CA TYR A 498 21.24 -18.67 -6.27
C TYR A 498 21.29 -17.23 -5.75
N TRP A 499 22.11 -16.95 -4.73
CA TRP A 499 22.17 -15.61 -4.15
C TRP A 499 22.74 -14.57 -5.14
N ALA A 500 23.75 -14.94 -5.93
CA ALA A 500 24.35 -14.09 -6.96
C ALA A 500 23.39 -13.76 -8.12
N VAL A 501 22.48 -14.67 -8.47
CA VAL A 501 21.44 -14.44 -9.48
C VAL A 501 20.24 -13.73 -8.88
N ALA A 502 19.77 -14.16 -7.71
CA ALA A 502 18.62 -13.59 -7.03
C ALA A 502 18.84 -12.12 -6.62
N SER A 503 20.08 -11.72 -6.30
CA SER A 503 20.42 -10.34 -5.96
C SER A 503 20.27 -9.36 -7.14
N ARG A 504 20.31 -9.84 -8.39
CA ARG A 504 20.13 -9.01 -9.60
C ARG A 504 18.70 -8.48 -9.74
N TYR A 505 17.72 -9.16 -9.17
CA TYR A 505 16.32 -8.76 -9.22
C TYR A 505 16.00 -7.76 -8.10
N THR A 506 15.73 -6.51 -8.44
CA THR A 506 15.40 -5.44 -7.48
C THR A 506 13.89 -5.27 -7.27
N ILE A 507 13.06 -5.91 -8.11
CA ILE A 507 11.60 -5.79 -8.10
C ILE A 507 10.97 -7.16 -7.75
N LYS A 508 9.98 -7.15 -6.84
CA LYS A 508 9.29 -8.36 -6.35
C LYS A 508 8.57 -9.14 -7.44
N THR A 509 7.93 -8.44 -8.40
CA THR A 509 7.19 -9.06 -9.50
C THR A 509 8.11 -9.80 -10.47
N GLU A 510 9.23 -9.19 -10.83
CA GLU A 510 10.24 -9.80 -11.70
C GLU A 510 10.87 -11.05 -11.06
N TYR A 511 11.20 -10.98 -9.77
CA TYR A 511 11.69 -12.14 -9.01
C TYR A 511 10.66 -13.28 -8.98
N ASN A 512 9.37 -12.98 -8.73
CA ASN A 512 8.32 -14.00 -8.66
C ASN A 512 8.15 -14.79 -9.97
N GLN A 513 8.44 -14.19 -11.12
CA GLN A 513 8.39 -14.87 -12.42
C GLN A 513 9.50 -15.92 -12.61
N HIS A 514 10.64 -15.72 -11.93
CA HIS A 514 11.83 -16.57 -12.05
C HIS A 514 12.04 -17.51 -10.85
N ASN A 515 11.43 -17.21 -9.70
CA ASN A 515 11.58 -18.00 -8.46
C ASN A 515 11.22 -19.48 -8.65
N ASN A 516 10.21 -19.76 -9.48
CA ASN A 516 9.77 -21.12 -9.81
C ASN A 516 10.91 -22.03 -10.33
N TYR A 517 11.94 -21.48 -10.97
CA TYR A 517 13.14 -22.20 -11.39
C TYR A 517 14.30 -22.01 -10.41
N LEU A 518 14.51 -20.77 -9.94
CA LEU A 518 15.66 -20.42 -9.10
C LEU A 518 15.63 -21.11 -7.73
N ALA A 519 14.45 -21.37 -7.16
CA ALA A 519 14.32 -21.99 -5.85
C ALA A 519 14.86 -23.44 -5.80
N LEU A 520 15.03 -24.11 -6.94
CA LEU A 520 15.56 -25.47 -6.99
C LEU A 520 17.06 -25.55 -6.61
N PHE A 521 17.84 -24.51 -6.94
CA PHE A 521 19.28 -24.46 -6.65
C PHE A 521 19.60 -24.47 -5.15
N PRO A 522 19.03 -23.58 -4.31
CA PRO A 522 19.30 -23.61 -2.87
C PRO A 522 18.70 -24.85 -2.19
N ILE A 523 17.59 -25.41 -2.70
CA ILE A 523 17.04 -26.68 -2.20
C ILE A 523 18.03 -27.82 -2.45
N LEU A 524 18.53 -27.96 -3.68
CA LEU A 524 19.52 -28.97 -4.02
C LEU A 524 20.82 -28.74 -3.23
N GLY A 525 21.25 -27.50 -3.10
CA GLY A 525 22.43 -27.13 -2.32
C GLY A 525 22.31 -27.55 -0.85
N TYR A 526 21.18 -27.28 -0.21
CA TYR A 526 20.90 -27.69 1.16
C TYR A 526 20.89 -29.21 1.31
N VAL A 527 20.24 -29.93 0.38
CA VAL A 527 20.20 -31.41 0.38
C VAL A 527 21.61 -32.00 0.25
N LEU A 528 22.45 -31.47 -0.65
CA LEU A 528 23.82 -31.94 -0.84
C LEU A 528 24.68 -31.68 0.40
N VAL A 529 24.60 -30.49 0.99
CA VAL A 529 25.36 -30.15 2.21
C VAL A 529 24.94 -31.04 3.38
N ARG A 530 23.63 -31.19 3.61
CA ARG A 530 23.12 -31.98 4.75
C ARG A 530 23.39 -33.48 4.62
N ASN A 531 23.43 -34.02 3.41
CA ASN A 531 23.74 -35.43 3.17
C ASN A 531 25.24 -35.68 2.89
N GLY A 532 26.06 -34.63 2.87
CA GLY A 532 27.47 -34.69 2.46
C GLY A 532 28.47 -35.00 3.58
N SER A 533 28.04 -34.99 4.85
CA SER A 533 28.87 -35.45 5.97
C SER A 533 28.08 -36.31 6.94
N ASP A 534 28.74 -37.35 7.46
CA ASP A 534 28.16 -38.24 8.48
C ASP A 534 27.81 -37.46 9.75
N PHE A 535 28.58 -36.39 10.04
CA PHE A 535 28.29 -35.47 11.13
C PHE A 535 26.95 -34.73 10.95
N LEU A 536 26.72 -34.09 9.80
CA LEU A 536 25.48 -33.33 9.54
C LEU A 536 24.24 -34.22 9.34
N CYS A 537 24.42 -35.49 8.94
CA CYS A 537 23.32 -36.45 8.85
C CYS A 537 22.87 -36.96 10.22
N CYS A 538 23.82 -37.21 11.12
CA CYS A 538 23.55 -37.86 12.41
C CYS A 538 23.24 -36.88 13.55
N HIS A 539 23.55 -35.58 13.38
CA HIS A 539 23.25 -34.53 14.36
C HIS A 539 22.02 -33.73 13.94
N HIS A 540 21.01 -33.73 14.81
CA HIS A 540 19.78 -32.96 14.63
C HIS A 540 19.33 -32.30 15.93
N SER A 541 18.77 -31.09 15.84
CA SER A 541 18.17 -30.41 16.98
C SER A 541 16.84 -31.05 17.38
N ARG A 542 16.71 -31.42 18.65
CA ARG A 542 15.44 -31.91 19.20
C ARG A 542 14.37 -30.83 19.25
N PHE A 543 14.77 -29.59 19.51
CA PHE A 543 13.86 -28.44 19.56
C PHE A 543 13.25 -28.18 18.19
N PHE A 544 14.06 -28.05 17.14
CA PHE A 544 13.55 -27.88 15.78
C PHE A 544 12.79 -29.13 15.32
N GLY A 545 13.22 -30.34 15.66
CA GLY A 545 12.47 -31.56 15.36
C GLY A 545 11.07 -31.61 15.99
N TRP A 546 10.93 -31.17 17.24
CA TRP A 546 9.63 -31.03 17.90
C TRP A 546 8.76 -29.97 17.21
N PHE A 547 9.32 -28.79 16.95
CA PHE A 547 8.62 -27.70 16.27
C PHE A 547 8.12 -28.12 14.87
N GLY A 548 8.90 -28.90 14.15
CA GLY A 548 8.53 -29.43 12.84
C GLY A 548 7.32 -30.38 12.86
N LYS A 549 7.12 -31.12 13.96
CA LYS A 549 5.97 -32.03 14.11
C LYS A 549 4.64 -31.29 14.27
N ILE A 550 4.69 -30.08 14.84
CA ILE A 550 3.53 -29.18 15.05
C ILE A 550 3.50 -28.02 14.04
N SER A 551 4.24 -28.15 12.93
CA SER A 551 4.46 -27.05 11.99
C SER A 551 3.18 -26.59 11.25
N LEU A 552 2.26 -27.52 10.97
CA LEU A 552 1.00 -27.18 10.30
C LEU A 552 0.07 -26.40 11.24
N GLU A 553 -0.07 -26.87 12.48
CA GLU A 553 -0.91 -26.27 13.51
C GLU A 553 -0.39 -24.88 13.88
N THR A 554 0.92 -24.74 14.09
CA THR A 554 1.55 -23.44 14.34
C THR A 554 1.38 -22.49 13.15
N PHE A 555 1.40 -22.98 11.90
CA PHE A 555 1.12 -22.15 10.72
C PHE A 555 -0.32 -21.63 10.67
N ILE A 556 -1.30 -22.41 11.13
CA ILE A 556 -2.71 -22.02 11.03
C ILE A 556 -3.11 -21.15 12.24
N LEU A 557 -2.71 -21.55 13.45
CA LEU A 557 -3.09 -20.88 14.70
C LEU A 557 -2.40 -19.54 14.90
N GLN A 558 -1.30 -19.25 14.18
CA GLN A 558 -0.64 -17.94 14.28
C GLN A 558 -1.60 -16.78 13.97
N PHE A 559 -2.60 -16.99 13.10
CA PHE A 559 -3.58 -15.96 12.71
C PHE A 559 -4.69 -15.71 13.74
N HIS A 560 -4.74 -16.52 14.81
CA HIS A 560 -5.83 -16.50 15.80
C HIS A 560 -5.34 -16.30 17.22
N ILE A 561 -4.16 -16.83 17.56
CA ILE A 561 -3.60 -16.73 18.91
C ILE A 561 -2.49 -15.68 18.95
N TRP A 562 -1.63 -15.66 17.93
CA TRP A 562 -0.43 -14.83 17.94
C TRP A 562 -0.67 -13.45 17.31
N MET A 563 -1.41 -13.44 16.19
CA MET A 563 -1.79 -12.25 15.44
C MET A 563 -3.32 -12.07 15.50
N ALA A 564 -3.76 -10.82 15.39
CA ALA A 564 -5.17 -10.47 15.22
C ALA A 564 -5.65 -10.80 13.80
N ALA A 565 -6.98 -10.83 13.60
CA ALA A 565 -7.64 -11.23 12.36
C ALA A 565 -7.18 -10.46 11.11
N ASP A 566 -6.64 -9.25 11.28
CA ASP A 566 -6.10 -8.41 10.21
C ASP A 566 -4.66 -8.75 9.80
N THR A 567 -4.05 -9.78 10.42
CA THR A 567 -2.64 -10.22 10.25
C THR A 567 -1.60 -9.17 10.67
N LYS A 568 -2.00 -8.10 11.36
CA LYS A 568 -1.13 -6.98 11.74
C LYS A 568 -1.07 -6.77 13.26
N GLY A 569 -2.17 -6.90 13.97
CA GLY A 569 -2.19 -6.78 15.43
C GLY A 569 -1.50 -7.97 16.12
N VAL A 570 -0.81 -7.74 17.24
CA VAL A 570 -0.31 -8.81 18.13
C VAL A 570 -1.19 -8.80 19.38
N LEU A 571 -1.69 -9.96 19.80
CA LEU A 571 -2.51 -10.07 21.01
C LEU A 571 -1.71 -9.59 22.24
N TYR A 572 -2.34 -8.87 23.16
CA TYR A 572 -1.70 -8.38 24.39
C TYR A 572 -2.53 -8.80 25.60
N ILE A 573 -1.97 -9.64 26.48
CA ILE A 573 -2.62 -10.24 27.65
C ILE A 573 -2.12 -9.56 28.94
N LEU A 574 -0.87 -9.09 29.00
CA LEU A 574 -0.25 -8.49 30.20
C LEU A 574 -0.36 -6.94 30.25
N GLY A 575 -1.41 -6.39 29.65
CA GLY A 575 -1.71 -4.97 29.76
C GLY A 575 -2.81 -4.76 30.77
N MET A 576 -2.51 -4.60 32.06
CA MET A 576 -3.34 -3.86 33.01
C MET A 576 -2.67 -3.77 34.38
N GLY A 577 -2.86 -2.62 35.05
CA GLY A 577 -2.54 -2.42 36.47
C GLY A 577 -1.21 -1.74 36.80
N ILE A 578 -1.08 -0.40 36.64
CA ILE A 578 -0.44 0.47 37.66
C ILE A 578 -1.20 1.81 37.72
N GLU A 579 -1.69 2.13 38.92
CA GLU A 579 -2.20 3.43 39.31
C GLU A 579 -1.12 4.54 39.28
N GLN A 580 -1.41 5.57 38.49
CA GLN A 580 -1.35 7.01 38.75
C GLN A 580 -0.22 7.75 39.54
N SER A 581 0.92 7.17 39.94
CA SER A 581 1.93 7.96 40.72
C SER A 581 3.40 7.85 40.27
N GLY A 582 3.70 7.39 39.05
CA GLY A 582 5.07 7.28 38.54
C GLY A 582 5.48 8.44 37.63
N SER A 583 6.75 8.86 37.73
CA SER A 583 7.37 9.88 36.86
C SER A 583 7.35 9.44 35.40
N TYR A 584 7.26 10.38 34.45
CA TYR A 584 7.31 10.16 33.00
C TYR A 584 8.41 9.17 32.53
N LYS A 585 9.54 9.11 33.24
CA LYS A 585 10.65 8.16 32.97
C LYS A 585 10.30 6.69 33.29
N ASP A 586 9.54 6.44 34.34
CA ASP A 586 9.20 5.10 34.81
C ASP A 586 8.19 4.42 33.88
N VAL A 587 7.30 5.21 33.26
CA VAL A 587 6.30 4.74 32.29
C VAL A 587 6.97 4.23 31.01
N ILE A 588 7.98 4.94 30.50
CA ILE A 588 8.71 4.57 29.27
C ILE A 588 9.56 3.31 29.50
N GLN A 589 10.26 3.23 30.62
CA GLN A 589 11.13 2.08 30.93
C GLN A 589 10.34 0.81 31.26
N SER A 590 9.14 0.94 31.86
CA SER A 590 8.24 -0.18 32.08
C SER A 590 7.60 -0.74 30.80
N TYR A 591 7.57 0.02 29.69
CA TYR A 591 6.90 -0.40 28.46
C TYR A 591 7.67 -1.51 27.72
N GLY A 592 9.00 -1.38 27.61
CA GLY A 592 9.85 -2.37 26.91
C GLY A 592 9.87 -3.75 27.58
N SER A 593 9.88 -3.81 28.92
CA SER A 593 9.90 -5.07 29.67
C SER A 593 8.57 -5.84 29.59
N ARG A 594 7.42 -5.15 29.57
CA ARG A 594 6.10 -5.78 29.48
C ARG A 594 5.83 -6.39 28.11
N HIS A 595 6.29 -5.77 27.02
CA HIS A 595 6.19 -6.37 25.68
C HIS A 595 6.94 -7.70 25.59
N LEU A 596 8.11 -7.80 26.21
CA LEU A 596 8.88 -9.04 26.26
C LEU A 596 8.15 -10.13 27.06
N TRP A 597 7.63 -9.81 28.25
CA TRP A 597 6.87 -10.77 29.06
C TRP A 597 5.56 -11.20 28.41
N ASN A 598 4.84 -10.28 27.76
CA ASN A 598 3.64 -10.59 26.99
C ASN A 598 3.95 -11.53 25.83
N PHE A 599 5.01 -11.24 25.08
CA PHE A 599 5.46 -12.09 23.99
C PHE A 599 5.84 -13.48 24.50
N ILE A 600 6.56 -13.59 25.62
CA ILE A 600 6.90 -14.87 26.24
C ILE A 600 5.64 -15.64 26.63
N LEU A 601 4.71 -15.02 27.35
CA LEU A 601 3.47 -15.65 27.81
C LEU A 601 2.62 -16.16 26.65
N ILE A 602 2.37 -15.31 25.65
CA ILE A 602 1.57 -15.67 24.47
C ILE A 602 2.26 -16.75 23.65
N THR A 603 3.58 -16.68 23.50
CA THR A 603 4.34 -17.72 22.78
C THR A 603 4.22 -19.06 23.50
N VAL A 604 4.26 -19.09 24.84
CA VAL A 604 4.06 -20.32 25.61
C VAL A 604 2.65 -20.87 25.40
N ILE A 605 1.61 -20.04 25.53
CA ILE A 605 0.21 -20.46 25.31
C ILE A 605 0.02 -20.97 23.86
N PHE A 606 0.51 -20.22 22.88
CA PHE A 606 0.44 -20.56 21.46
C PHE A 606 1.06 -21.94 21.18
N LEU A 607 2.24 -22.22 21.74
CA LEU A 607 2.91 -23.49 21.53
C LEU A 607 2.18 -24.66 22.23
N LEU A 608 1.70 -24.45 23.46
CA LEU A 608 0.93 -25.47 24.19
C LEU A 608 -0.37 -25.82 23.47
N VAL A 609 -1.12 -24.81 23.01
CA VAL A 609 -2.36 -25.02 22.25
C VAL A 609 -2.05 -25.72 20.92
N SER A 610 -0.99 -25.30 20.21
CA SER A 610 -0.60 -25.93 18.95
C SER A 610 -0.27 -27.42 19.12
N GLU A 611 0.41 -27.79 20.22
CA GLU A 611 0.72 -29.19 20.54
C GLU A 611 -0.54 -30.01 20.84
N GLN A 612 -1.46 -29.47 21.65
CA GLN A 612 -2.72 -30.15 21.96
C GLN A 612 -3.60 -30.34 20.71
N VAL A 613 -3.69 -29.32 19.86
CA VAL A 613 -4.42 -29.38 18.59
C VAL A 613 -3.79 -30.40 17.64
N ALA A 614 -2.45 -30.49 17.58
CA ALA A 614 -1.76 -31.48 16.75
C ALA A 614 -2.03 -32.93 17.20
N ASN A 615 -2.12 -33.15 18.51
CA ASN A 615 -2.49 -34.46 19.06
C ASN A 615 -3.96 -34.79 18.78
N ALA A 616 -4.87 -33.85 19.04
CA ALA A 616 -6.30 -34.02 18.82
C ALA A 616 -6.63 -34.25 17.33
N SER A 617 -6.04 -33.47 16.43
CA SER A 617 -6.24 -33.61 14.98
C SER A 617 -5.80 -34.99 14.48
N GLY A 618 -4.70 -35.53 15.04
CA GLY A 618 -4.21 -36.87 14.76
C GLY A 618 -5.17 -37.98 15.20
N VAL A 619 -5.76 -37.85 16.39
CA VAL A 619 -6.76 -38.79 16.92
C VAL A 619 -8.04 -38.75 16.08
N ILE A 620 -8.58 -37.56 15.83
CA ILE A 620 -9.81 -37.37 15.04
C ILE A 620 -9.63 -37.89 13.62
N ALA A 621 -8.51 -37.59 12.96
CA ALA A 621 -8.22 -38.11 11.62
C ALA A 621 -8.15 -39.64 11.60
N THR A 622 -7.64 -40.26 12.67
CA THR A 622 -7.56 -41.72 12.81
C THR A 622 -8.95 -42.33 13.03
N TRP A 623 -9.78 -41.69 13.86
CA TRP A 623 -11.17 -42.07 14.10
C TRP A 623 -12.01 -42.05 12.80
N ILE A 624 -11.88 -40.98 12.00
CA ILE A 624 -12.56 -40.84 10.70
C ILE A 624 -12.18 -41.99 9.74
N VAL A 625 -10.91 -42.40 9.74
CA VAL A 625 -10.38 -43.38 8.77
C VAL A 625 -10.51 -44.83 9.23
N SER A 626 -10.46 -45.11 10.54
CA SER A 626 -10.38 -46.47 11.10
C SER A 626 -10.97 -46.55 12.51
N PRO A 627 -12.31 -46.63 12.65
CA PRO A 627 -13.00 -46.62 13.93
C PRO A 627 -12.82 -47.95 14.67
N GLU A 628 -12.58 -49.05 13.94
CA GLU A 628 -12.31 -50.38 14.49
C GLU A 628 -11.02 -50.42 15.32
N LYS A 629 -9.96 -49.72 14.87
CA LYS A 629 -8.71 -49.58 15.64
C LYS A 629 -8.88 -48.75 16.89
N PHE A 630 -9.81 -47.79 16.87
CA PHE A 630 -10.16 -46.96 18.02
C PHE A 630 -10.96 -47.77 19.05
N SER A 631 -11.95 -48.56 18.59
CA SER A 631 -12.71 -49.48 19.44
C SER A 631 -11.84 -50.60 20.03
N ALA A 632 -10.85 -51.12 19.30
CA ALA A 632 -9.92 -52.13 19.79
C ALA A 632 -8.87 -51.56 20.77
N ALA A 633 -8.41 -50.32 20.55
CA ALA A 633 -7.51 -49.62 21.48
C ALA A 633 -8.21 -49.27 22.80
N HIS A 634 -9.45 -48.76 22.73
CA HIS A 634 -10.26 -48.52 23.93
C HIS A 634 -10.69 -49.81 24.63
N ALA A 635 -11.03 -50.88 23.90
CA ALA A 635 -11.30 -52.17 24.52
C ALA A 635 -10.05 -52.76 25.20
N ALA A 636 -8.85 -52.55 24.65
CA ALA A 636 -7.59 -52.97 25.29
C ALA A 636 -7.28 -52.13 26.55
N ASP A 637 -7.47 -50.80 26.50
CA ASP A 637 -7.33 -49.91 27.66
C ASP A 637 -8.38 -50.21 28.74
N ASP A 638 -9.63 -50.53 28.38
CA ASP A 638 -10.69 -50.93 29.31
C ASP A 638 -10.42 -52.30 29.94
N ILE A 639 -9.84 -53.25 29.20
CA ILE A 639 -9.39 -54.54 29.72
C ILE A 639 -8.18 -54.37 30.67
N GLU A 640 -7.26 -53.46 30.36
CA GLU A 640 -6.10 -53.12 31.21
C GLU A 640 -6.52 -52.32 32.46
N MET A 641 -7.61 -51.55 32.38
CA MET A 641 -8.21 -50.82 33.51
C MET A 641 -9.09 -51.73 34.38
N GLN A 642 -9.79 -52.73 33.80
CA GLN A 642 -10.57 -53.74 34.54
C GLN A 642 -9.67 -54.76 35.26
N THR A 643 -8.52 -55.13 34.70
CA THR A 643 -7.52 -55.98 35.38
C THR A 643 -6.80 -55.25 36.53
N ARG A 644 -6.83 -53.91 36.55
CA ARG A 644 -6.39 -53.10 37.71
C ARG A 644 -7.50 -52.83 38.75
N GLY A 645 -8.75 -53.13 38.43
CA GLY A 645 -9.91 -52.81 39.29
C GLY A 645 -10.51 -53.99 40.06
N SER A 646 -10.03 -55.22 39.89
CA SER A 646 -10.62 -56.41 40.52
C SER A 646 -10.09 -56.72 41.93
N THR A 647 -10.02 -55.71 42.80
CA THR A 647 -9.90 -55.87 44.25
C THR A 647 -10.77 -54.83 44.95
N THR A 648 -12.07 -55.09 45.02
CA THR A 648 -12.98 -54.86 46.15
C THR A 648 -14.43 -54.92 45.66
N GLY A 649 -15.21 -55.81 46.25
CA GLY A 649 -16.62 -55.99 45.93
C GLY A 649 -17.52 -54.99 46.63
N ALA A 650 -18.72 -54.80 46.10
CA ALA A 650 -19.99 -55.00 46.81
C ALA A 650 -21.18 -54.67 45.90
N SER A 651 -22.21 -55.49 46.08
CA SER A 651 -23.54 -55.51 45.49
C SER A 651 -24.37 -54.23 45.61
N THR A 652 -25.19 -53.95 44.59
CA THR A 652 -26.60 -53.51 44.76
C THR A 652 -27.38 -53.61 43.43
N GLN A 653 -28.59 -54.18 43.51
CA GLN A 653 -29.50 -54.49 42.40
C GLN A 653 -30.18 -53.23 41.81
N PRO A 654 -30.61 -53.24 40.52
CA PRO A 654 -31.47 -52.20 39.98
C PRO A 654 -32.97 -52.57 40.07
N LEU A 655 -33.77 -51.59 40.49
CA LEU A 655 -35.23 -51.61 40.52
C LEU A 655 -35.84 -51.61 39.11
N VAL A 656 -36.92 -52.39 38.98
CA VAL A 656 -37.75 -52.58 37.79
C VAL A 656 -38.53 -51.29 37.45
N GLY A 657 -38.41 -50.84 36.20
CA GLY A 657 -39.27 -49.82 35.58
C GLY A 657 -39.77 -50.32 34.22
N ARG A 658 -41.09 -50.46 34.11
CA ARG A 658 -41.86 -51.15 33.08
C ARG A 658 -42.17 -50.24 31.87
N ASN A 659 -42.25 -50.88 30.70
CA ASN A 659 -42.88 -50.45 29.43
C ASN A 659 -42.25 -49.31 28.58
N ASN A 660 -41.59 -49.71 27.48
CA ASN A 660 -41.89 -49.23 26.12
C ASN A 660 -41.12 -50.08 25.07
N GLY A 661 -41.68 -51.27 24.78
CA GLY A 661 -41.03 -52.33 24.00
C GLY A 661 -41.09 -52.24 22.47
N ALA A 662 -41.79 -51.27 21.89
CA ALA A 662 -41.93 -51.16 20.42
C ALA A 662 -41.02 -50.07 19.80
N VAL A 663 -40.89 -48.91 20.44
CA VAL A 663 -40.12 -47.76 19.91
C VAL A 663 -38.60 -47.96 20.05
N LYS A 664 -38.14 -48.64 21.10
CA LYS A 664 -36.72 -49.03 21.27
C LYS A 664 -36.25 -50.10 20.28
N ARG A 665 -37.15 -50.98 19.78
CA ARG A 665 -36.79 -52.05 18.82
C ARG A 665 -36.64 -51.53 17.39
N LEU A 666 -37.39 -50.51 16.99
CA LEU A 666 -37.26 -49.87 15.67
C LEU A 666 -36.09 -48.87 15.64
N GLY A 667 -35.94 -48.04 16.69
CA GLY A 667 -34.80 -47.14 16.85
C GLY A 667 -33.48 -47.88 17.08
N GLY A 668 -33.49 -49.03 17.77
CA GLY A 668 -32.32 -49.89 17.96
C GLY A 668 -31.89 -50.63 16.69
N LYS A 669 -32.84 -51.05 15.84
CA LYS A 669 -32.51 -51.65 14.53
C LYS A 669 -32.03 -50.62 13.52
N LEU A 670 -32.63 -49.43 13.48
CA LEU A 670 -32.19 -48.33 12.63
C LEU A 670 -30.82 -47.78 13.11
N GLY A 671 -30.62 -47.66 14.43
CA GLY A 671 -29.35 -47.27 15.03
C GLY A 671 -28.25 -48.32 14.85
N ALA A 672 -28.55 -49.62 14.89
CA ALA A 672 -27.60 -50.68 14.57
C ALA A 672 -27.28 -50.76 13.07
N LEU A 673 -28.26 -50.48 12.20
CA LEU A 673 -28.07 -50.43 10.74
C LEU A 673 -27.24 -49.20 10.34
N LEU A 674 -27.53 -48.02 10.91
CA LEU A 674 -26.73 -46.80 10.76
C LEU A 674 -25.33 -46.96 11.36
N GLY A 675 -25.21 -47.62 12.53
CA GLY A 675 -23.94 -47.94 13.15
C GLY A 675 -23.07 -48.87 12.29
N ASN A 676 -23.67 -49.89 11.69
CA ASN A 676 -22.98 -50.79 10.75
C ASN A 676 -22.62 -50.10 9.43
N LEU A 677 -23.46 -49.19 8.91
CA LEU A 677 -23.12 -48.37 7.75
C LEU A 677 -21.98 -47.38 8.05
N MET A 678 -21.93 -46.82 9.25
CA MET A 678 -20.88 -45.92 9.72
C MET A 678 -19.54 -46.64 9.98
N LEU A 679 -19.47 -47.97 9.92
CA LEU A 679 -18.19 -48.68 9.88
C LEU A 679 -17.53 -48.56 8.50
N ASP A 680 -18.31 -48.47 7.42
CA ASP A 680 -17.78 -48.23 6.07
C ASP A 680 -17.24 -46.79 5.96
N ILE A 681 -15.99 -46.66 5.50
CA ILE A 681 -15.33 -45.37 5.26
C ILE A 681 -16.03 -44.57 4.16
N ARG A 682 -16.62 -45.23 3.16
CA ARG A 682 -17.30 -44.57 2.03
C ARG A 682 -18.56 -43.84 2.50
N PHE A 683 -19.40 -44.51 3.28
CA PHE A 683 -20.63 -43.94 3.82
C PHE A 683 -20.36 -42.78 4.78
N ARG A 684 -19.34 -42.90 5.64
CA ARG A 684 -18.93 -41.79 6.52
C ARG A 684 -18.48 -40.55 5.76
N LEU A 685 -17.70 -40.73 4.70
CA LEU A 685 -17.27 -39.61 3.87
C LEU A 685 -18.44 -38.95 3.18
N ILE A 686 -19.38 -39.72 2.64
CA ILE A 686 -20.61 -39.18 2.04
C ILE A 686 -21.42 -38.40 3.07
N PHE A 687 -21.55 -38.92 4.29
CA PHE A 687 -22.27 -38.23 5.36
C PHE A 687 -21.59 -36.92 5.77
N ILE A 688 -20.27 -36.92 6.00
CA ILE A 688 -19.51 -35.73 6.38
C ILE A 688 -19.56 -34.69 5.27
N LEU A 689 -19.32 -35.09 4.01
CA LEU A 689 -19.37 -34.17 2.86
C LEU A 689 -20.79 -33.65 2.64
N GLY A 690 -21.82 -34.49 2.85
CA GLY A 690 -23.23 -34.07 2.79
C GLY A 690 -23.58 -33.04 3.88
N ALA A 691 -23.09 -33.24 5.11
CA ALA A 691 -23.30 -32.27 6.19
C ALA A 691 -22.60 -30.92 5.91
N LEU A 692 -21.36 -30.95 5.41
CA LEU A 692 -20.63 -29.74 5.00
C LEU A 692 -21.30 -29.04 3.82
N TYR A 693 -21.81 -29.80 2.85
CA TYR A 693 -22.57 -29.28 1.72
C TYR A 693 -23.82 -28.54 2.17
N LEU A 694 -24.62 -29.15 3.06
CA LEU A 694 -25.80 -28.52 3.62
C LEU A 694 -25.43 -27.27 4.43
N ALA A 695 -24.38 -27.32 5.26
CA ALA A 695 -23.90 -26.17 6.01
C ALA A 695 -23.56 -24.99 5.09
N ASN A 696 -22.84 -25.22 3.99
CA ASN A 696 -22.51 -24.15 3.03
C ASN A 696 -23.73 -23.53 2.34
N ILE A 697 -24.74 -24.34 2.00
CA ILE A 697 -25.96 -23.84 1.37
C ILE A 697 -26.77 -22.98 2.35
N PHE A 698 -26.96 -23.48 3.58
CA PHE A 698 -27.79 -22.80 4.58
C PHE A 698 -27.10 -21.59 5.24
N TRP A 699 -25.76 -21.57 5.29
CA TRP A 699 -24.97 -20.48 5.88
C TRP A 699 -24.64 -19.36 4.87
N SER A 700 -24.99 -19.50 3.58
CA SER A 700 -24.65 -18.49 2.58
C SER A 700 -25.45 -17.16 2.77
N PRO A 701 -24.81 -15.98 2.69
CA PRO A 701 -25.44 -14.66 2.91
C PRO A 701 -26.57 -14.29 1.93
N GLN A 702 -26.83 -15.13 0.92
CA GLN A 702 -27.90 -14.92 -0.05
C GLN A 702 -29.29 -15.04 0.59
N ALA A 703 -29.42 -15.71 1.73
CA ALA A 703 -30.67 -15.79 2.49
C ALA A 703 -31.05 -14.47 3.21
N GLU A 704 -30.06 -13.68 3.66
CA GLU A 704 -30.32 -12.39 4.34
C GLU A 704 -30.72 -11.28 3.36
N LEU A 705 -30.18 -11.29 2.13
CA LEU A 705 -30.52 -10.30 1.11
C LEU A 705 -31.98 -10.40 0.65
N ALA A 706 -32.56 -11.61 0.69
CA ALA A 706 -33.97 -11.84 0.39
C ALA A 706 -34.91 -11.37 1.50
N ALA A 707 -34.45 -11.36 2.76
CA ALA A 707 -35.23 -10.89 3.91
C ALA A 707 -35.18 -9.36 4.07
N ALA A 708 -34.05 -8.73 3.76
CA ALA A 708 -33.88 -7.26 3.85
C ALA A 708 -34.68 -6.49 2.78
N ALA A 709 -34.97 -7.11 1.63
CA ALA A 709 -35.74 -6.50 0.55
C ALA A 709 -37.24 -6.33 0.86
N ALA A 710 -37.76 -6.95 1.93
CA ALA A 710 -39.19 -6.96 2.25
C ALA A 710 -39.65 -5.89 3.26
N VAL A 711 -38.73 -5.12 3.88
CA VAL A 711 -39.09 -4.18 4.96
C VAL A 711 -38.39 -2.83 4.76
N SER A 712 -38.95 -1.97 3.90
CA SER A 712 -39.09 -0.51 4.14
C SER A 712 -39.45 0.24 2.85
N SER A 713 -40.70 0.68 2.75
CA SER A 713 -41.04 1.87 1.97
C SER A 713 -42.13 2.66 2.70
N PRO A 714 -41.86 3.95 2.99
CA PRO A 714 -42.91 4.97 2.95
C PRO A 714 -42.48 6.21 2.13
N PRO A 715 -43.39 7.17 1.86
CA PRO A 715 -43.49 7.82 0.56
C PRO A 715 -42.65 9.09 0.38
N ARG A 716 -42.45 9.40 -0.90
CA ARG A 716 -41.82 10.60 -1.46
C ARG A 716 -42.47 11.91 -1.01
N SER A 717 -41.65 12.89 -0.64
CA SER A 717 -41.97 14.31 -0.79
C SER A 717 -40.73 15.13 -1.20
N GLY A 718 -40.81 15.76 -2.38
CA GLY A 718 -40.13 17.01 -2.77
C GLY A 718 -38.61 17.12 -2.61
N HIS A 719 -37.84 16.63 -3.59
CA HIS A 719 -36.43 17.01 -3.73
C HIS A 719 -36.28 18.44 -4.27
N LYS A 720 -35.82 19.36 -3.42
CA LYS A 720 -34.91 20.43 -3.89
C LYS A 720 -33.53 19.79 -4.07
N ARG A 721 -33.00 19.89 -5.30
CA ARG A 721 -31.69 19.40 -5.71
C ARG A 721 -30.61 20.06 -4.83
N LYS A 722 -29.92 19.30 -3.97
CA LYS A 722 -28.70 19.76 -3.30
C LYS A 722 -27.59 19.86 -4.37
N SER A 723 -26.91 21.00 -4.44
CA SER A 723 -25.76 21.21 -5.32
C SER A 723 -24.66 20.19 -5.01
N SER A 724 -24.06 19.61 -6.04
CA SER A 724 -23.00 18.61 -5.90
C SER A 724 -21.73 19.26 -5.34
N ILE A 725 -20.92 18.53 -4.58
CA ILE A 725 -19.55 18.95 -4.20
C ILE A 725 -18.72 19.33 -5.44
N ALA A 726 -19.04 18.71 -6.58
CA ALA A 726 -18.48 19.05 -7.88
C ALA A 726 -18.76 20.50 -8.35
N ASP A 727 -19.87 21.08 -7.90
CA ASP A 727 -20.30 22.46 -8.20
C ASP A 727 -19.61 23.46 -7.25
N ILE A 728 -19.30 23.06 -6.01
CA ILE A 728 -18.56 23.89 -5.04
C ILE A 728 -17.09 24.06 -5.48
N LEU A 729 -16.46 22.97 -5.93
CA LEU A 729 -15.08 22.96 -6.48
C LEU A 729 -14.95 23.65 -7.86
N ALA A 730 -16.07 24.00 -8.50
CA ALA A 730 -16.08 24.75 -9.76
C ALA A 730 -16.02 26.28 -9.56
N THR A 731 -16.04 26.74 -8.29
CA THR A 731 -15.93 28.17 -7.95
C THR A 731 -14.49 28.54 -7.53
N PRO A 732 -13.97 29.72 -7.91
CA PRO A 732 -12.65 30.19 -7.48
C PRO A 732 -12.51 30.20 -5.95
N PRO A 733 -11.29 30.05 -5.38
CA PRO A 733 -11.06 29.98 -3.93
C PRO A 733 -11.41 31.28 -3.17
N PRO A 734 -11.68 31.23 -1.85
CA PRO A 734 -11.93 32.42 -1.03
C PRO A 734 -10.69 33.32 -0.91
N LEU A 735 -10.88 34.65 -0.90
CA LEU A 735 -9.81 35.64 -0.77
C LEU A 735 -9.23 35.66 0.65
N GLN A 736 -7.91 35.49 0.80
CA GLN A 736 -7.21 35.66 2.08
C GLN A 736 -6.89 37.16 2.31
N ARG A 737 -7.32 37.73 3.43
CA ARG A 737 -6.94 39.11 3.84
C ARG A 737 -5.58 39.10 4.56
N HIS A 738 -4.65 39.95 4.13
CA HIS A 738 -3.42 40.25 4.88
C HIS A 738 -3.46 41.66 5.49
N SER A 739 -3.21 41.74 6.80
CA SER A 739 -2.90 42.96 7.56
C SER A 739 -1.41 43.31 7.42
N SER A 740 -1.10 44.56 7.10
CA SER A 740 0.24 45.12 6.91
C SER A 740 0.95 45.42 8.24
N VAL A 741 2.09 44.79 8.56
CA VAL A 741 3.11 45.30 9.51
C VAL A 741 4.53 44.79 9.16
N SER A 742 5.48 45.71 9.31
CA SER A 742 6.93 45.82 9.07
C SER A 742 7.89 44.61 9.08
N SER A 743 8.86 44.76 8.18
CA SER A 743 10.14 44.06 7.95
C SER A 743 11.08 43.95 9.16
N ASN A 744 11.60 42.74 9.38
CA ASN A 744 13.04 42.41 9.47
C ASN A 744 13.20 40.94 9.91
N ASN A 745 13.62 40.06 8.99
CA ASN A 745 14.40 38.82 9.20
C ASN A 745 14.36 37.97 7.91
N ASP A 746 15.32 38.21 7.02
CA ASP A 746 15.56 37.44 5.81
C ASP A 746 16.55 36.31 6.10
N GLU A 747 16.06 35.06 6.22
CA GLU A 747 16.88 33.87 5.89
C GLU A 747 16.13 32.54 5.75
N PHE A 748 14.79 32.49 5.79
CA PHE A 748 14.07 31.21 5.68
C PHE A 748 12.78 31.29 4.87
N ARG A 749 12.89 31.66 3.58
CA ARG A 749 11.74 31.72 2.65
C ARG A 749 11.99 31.01 1.31
N ALA A 750 12.47 29.77 1.36
CA ALA A 750 12.48 28.88 0.19
C ALA A 750 11.43 27.77 0.39
N THR A 751 10.44 27.68 -0.52
CA THR A 751 9.51 26.56 -0.85
C THR A 751 7.99 26.84 -0.85
N SER A 752 7.52 28.09 -0.78
CA SER A 752 6.15 28.41 -1.25
C SER A 752 6.12 29.75 -1.99
N PRO A 753 5.52 29.85 -3.19
CA PRO A 753 5.40 31.13 -3.87
C PRO A 753 4.45 32.03 -3.07
N VAL A 754 4.89 33.26 -2.79
CA VAL A 754 4.05 34.30 -2.19
C VAL A 754 2.98 34.67 -3.23
N VAL A 755 1.70 34.59 -2.86
CA VAL A 755 0.58 35.00 -3.71
C VAL A 755 0.38 36.50 -3.50
N THR A 756 0.62 37.29 -4.54
CA THR A 756 0.29 38.72 -4.60
C THR A 756 -1.19 38.83 -4.97
N PHE A 757 -2.01 39.43 -4.12
CA PHE A 757 -3.44 39.63 -4.40
C PHE A 757 -3.66 40.93 -5.18
N ALA A 758 -4.60 40.94 -6.13
CA ALA A 758 -4.97 42.16 -6.86
C ALA A 758 -5.65 43.18 -5.92
N GLU A 759 -5.46 44.49 -6.20
CA GLU A 759 -6.15 45.55 -5.46
C GLU A 759 -7.68 45.47 -5.64
N PRO A 760 -8.48 45.65 -4.56
CA PRO A 760 -9.93 45.60 -4.66
C PRO A 760 -10.48 46.74 -5.53
N GLY A 761 -11.21 46.40 -6.60
CA GLY A 761 -11.88 47.36 -7.50
C GLY A 761 -11.33 47.40 -8.93
N ARG A 762 -10.18 46.77 -9.21
CA ARG A 762 -9.67 46.57 -10.58
C ARG A 762 -10.05 45.19 -11.11
N ASP A 763 -10.45 45.14 -12.38
CA ASP A 763 -10.74 43.89 -13.06
C ASP A 763 -9.44 43.24 -13.60
N TRP A 764 -9.48 41.96 -13.98
CA TRP A 764 -8.27 41.20 -14.35
C TRP A 764 -7.49 41.82 -15.52
N GLN A 765 -8.16 42.59 -16.38
CA GLN A 765 -7.58 43.22 -17.56
C GLN A 765 -6.58 44.32 -17.20
N ASP A 766 -6.80 45.02 -16.09
CA ASP A 766 -6.05 46.21 -15.69
C ASP A 766 -4.95 45.93 -14.66
N VAL A 767 -4.78 44.65 -14.29
CA VAL A 767 -3.76 44.23 -13.33
C VAL A 767 -2.38 44.30 -13.98
N LEU A 768 -1.46 45.02 -13.36
CA LEU A 768 -0.08 45.16 -13.84
C LEU A 768 0.73 43.88 -13.64
N LEU A 769 1.66 43.60 -14.57
CA LEU A 769 2.50 42.40 -14.55
C LEU A 769 3.49 42.36 -13.40
N GLU A 770 3.88 43.51 -12.85
CA GLU A 770 4.71 43.61 -11.63
C GLU A 770 4.11 42.83 -10.46
N ASN A 771 2.78 42.73 -10.37
CA ASN A 771 2.10 41.95 -9.33
C ASN A 771 2.30 40.44 -9.51
N LEU A 772 2.70 39.97 -10.70
CA LEU A 772 2.87 38.56 -11.01
C LEU A 772 4.34 38.11 -10.95
N VAL A 773 5.28 39.06 -10.95
CA VAL A 773 6.73 38.82 -11.00
C VAL A 773 7.35 38.79 -9.61
N GLN A 774 8.10 37.73 -9.30
CA GLN A 774 8.93 37.61 -8.10
C GLN A 774 10.38 37.88 -8.49
N THR A 775 10.86 39.10 -8.24
CA THR A 775 12.20 39.58 -8.65
C THR A 775 13.34 38.85 -7.94
N ASP A 776 13.08 38.32 -6.75
CA ASP A 776 14.01 37.60 -5.86
C ASP A 776 14.31 36.14 -6.28
N LYS A 777 13.77 35.67 -7.41
CA LYS A 777 13.83 34.23 -7.80
C LYS A 777 14.21 33.94 -9.25
N LEU A 778 14.78 34.90 -9.98
CA LEU A 778 15.24 34.66 -11.35
C LEU A 778 16.53 33.81 -11.33
N ILE A 779 16.39 32.52 -11.62
CA ILE A 779 17.52 31.58 -11.75
C ILE A 779 17.87 31.47 -13.23
N SER A 780 19.11 31.77 -13.60
CA SER A 780 19.63 31.69 -14.98
C SER A 780 20.79 30.70 -15.10
N ILE A 781 21.14 30.35 -16.33
CA ILE A 781 22.32 29.54 -16.67
C ILE A 781 23.23 30.29 -17.65
N ASP A 782 24.54 30.19 -17.47
CA ASP A 782 25.48 30.85 -18.38
C ASP A 782 25.56 30.12 -19.72
N SER A 783 25.74 30.87 -20.81
CA SER A 783 25.73 30.34 -22.18
C SER A 783 26.80 29.29 -22.48
N THR A 784 27.86 29.23 -21.68
CA THR A 784 28.97 28.26 -21.82
C THR A 784 28.80 27.00 -20.99
N GLU A 785 27.82 26.96 -20.07
CA GLU A 785 27.53 25.77 -19.27
C GLU A 785 26.94 24.64 -20.12
N SER A 786 27.05 23.40 -19.64
CA SER A 786 26.62 22.23 -20.40
C SER A 786 25.11 21.98 -20.32
N THR A 787 24.57 21.26 -21.30
CA THR A 787 23.16 20.84 -21.34
C THR A 787 22.78 19.99 -20.12
N GLU A 788 23.72 19.19 -19.59
CA GLU A 788 23.54 18.39 -18.38
C GLU A 788 23.44 19.28 -17.13
N GLN A 789 24.27 20.33 -17.04
CA GLN A 789 24.18 21.32 -15.95
C GLN A 789 22.84 22.06 -15.98
N ALA A 790 22.34 22.39 -17.18
CA ALA A 790 21.00 22.94 -17.37
C ALA A 790 19.91 22.00 -16.85
N PHE A 791 19.98 20.71 -17.18
CA PHE A 791 19.06 19.69 -16.66
C PHE A 791 19.12 19.54 -15.14
N VAL A 792 20.31 19.58 -14.55
CA VAL A 792 20.50 19.55 -13.09
C VAL A 792 19.84 20.77 -12.44
N LYS A 793 20.05 21.98 -12.97
CA LYS A 793 19.40 23.22 -12.47
C LYS A 793 17.88 23.16 -12.62
N LEU A 794 17.35 22.63 -13.73
CA LEU A 794 15.91 22.45 -13.91
C LEU A 794 15.31 21.52 -12.85
N THR A 795 15.97 20.40 -12.56
CA THR A 795 15.47 19.39 -11.62
C THR A 795 15.66 19.78 -10.15
N SER A 796 16.82 20.34 -9.78
CA SER A 796 17.11 20.74 -8.38
C SER A 796 16.23 21.88 -7.89
N HIS A 797 15.87 22.81 -8.78
CA HIS A 797 15.01 23.96 -8.48
C HIS A 797 13.54 23.75 -8.88
N ASN A 798 13.18 22.56 -9.37
CA ASN A 798 11.81 22.21 -9.83
C ASN A 798 11.25 23.22 -10.85
N LEU A 799 12.08 23.60 -11.82
CA LEU A 799 11.76 24.55 -12.89
C LEU A 799 11.34 23.81 -14.17
N THR A 800 10.52 24.47 -14.99
CA THR A 800 10.09 23.94 -16.30
C THR A 800 10.82 24.58 -17.48
N SER A 801 11.57 25.65 -17.23
CA SER A 801 12.52 26.28 -18.16
C SER A 801 13.51 27.10 -17.36
N ILE A 802 14.66 27.40 -17.94
CA ILE A 802 15.69 28.28 -17.37
C ILE A 802 16.17 29.29 -18.43
N PRO A 803 16.24 30.59 -18.14
CA PRO A 803 16.80 31.57 -19.06
C PRO A 803 18.31 31.41 -19.20
N ILE A 804 18.81 31.54 -20.44
CA ILE A 804 20.23 31.49 -20.77
C ILE A 804 20.77 32.92 -20.76
N ARG A 805 21.79 33.16 -19.93
CA ARG A 805 22.51 34.43 -19.83
C ARG A 805 23.78 34.35 -20.67
N ASP A 806 23.91 35.24 -21.64
CA ASP A 806 25.15 35.38 -22.39
C ASP A 806 26.23 35.98 -21.49
N VAL A 807 27.36 35.28 -21.37
CA VAL A 807 28.48 35.69 -20.51
C VAL A 807 29.07 37.04 -20.95
N ARG A 808 29.03 37.36 -22.25
CA ARG A 808 29.64 38.58 -22.82
C ARG A 808 28.74 39.79 -22.67
N THR A 809 27.48 39.65 -23.07
CA THR A 809 26.52 40.76 -23.05
C THR A 809 25.79 40.89 -21.71
N LYS A 810 25.87 39.86 -20.86
CA LYS A 810 25.08 39.68 -19.61
C LYS A 810 23.57 39.70 -19.81
N GLN A 811 23.10 39.68 -21.06
CA GLN A 811 21.69 39.71 -21.43
C GLN A 811 21.11 38.30 -21.51
N ILE A 812 19.79 38.21 -21.32
CA ILE A 812 19.02 36.99 -21.49
C ILE A 812 18.30 37.08 -22.83
N THR A 813 18.65 36.20 -23.76
CA THR A 813 18.09 36.18 -25.12
C THR A 813 17.23 34.94 -25.37
N GLU A 814 17.48 33.84 -24.64
CA GLU A 814 16.85 32.55 -24.88
C GLU A 814 16.55 31.79 -23.58
N THR A 815 15.83 30.69 -23.68
CA THR A 815 15.53 29.78 -22.56
C THR A 815 15.77 28.34 -22.96
N PHE A 816 16.24 27.54 -22.01
CA PHE A 816 16.35 26.09 -22.14
C PHE A 816 15.21 25.40 -21.36
N ASP A 817 14.51 24.46 -21.99
CA ASP A 817 13.44 23.67 -21.37
C ASP A 817 13.49 22.16 -21.67
N TYR A 818 12.48 21.42 -21.21
CA TYR A 818 12.42 19.96 -21.41
C TYR A 818 12.20 19.54 -22.88
N SER A 819 11.67 20.42 -23.74
CA SER A 819 11.58 20.18 -25.18
C SER A 819 12.97 20.20 -25.82
N ASP A 820 13.84 21.14 -25.40
CA ASP A 820 15.22 21.22 -25.87
C ASP A 820 16.03 20.00 -25.40
N LEU A 821 15.76 19.52 -24.18
CA LEU A 821 16.36 18.29 -23.68
C LEU A 821 15.92 17.05 -24.45
N ILE A 822 14.65 16.98 -24.89
CA ILE A 822 14.18 15.91 -25.77
C ILE A 822 14.87 15.98 -27.13
N ALA A 823 14.99 17.18 -27.72
CA ALA A 823 15.70 17.35 -28.99
C ALA A 823 17.17 16.90 -28.87
N TYR A 824 17.86 17.33 -27.80
CA TYR A 824 19.22 16.87 -27.50
C TYR A 824 19.31 15.35 -27.34
N LEU A 825 18.37 14.73 -26.62
CA LEU A 825 18.32 13.28 -26.46
C LEU A 825 18.12 12.57 -27.81
N LEU A 826 17.21 13.06 -28.65
CA LEU A 826 16.97 12.50 -29.98
C LEU A 826 18.19 12.64 -30.90
N LEU A 827 18.94 13.75 -30.80
CA LEU A 827 20.19 13.95 -31.54
C LEU A 827 21.25 12.94 -31.13
N VAL A 828 21.45 12.76 -29.82
CA VAL A 828 22.42 11.80 -29.26
C VAL A 828 22.08 10.36 -29.68
N LEU A 829 20.78 10.05 -29.84
CA LEU A 829 20.29 8.76 -30.32
C LEU A 829 20.33 8.60 -31.85
N GLY A 830 20.74 9.64 -32.59
CA GLY A 830 20.78 9.62 -34.05
C GLY A 830 19.39 9.61 -34.69
N LYS A 831 18.39 10.18 -34.02
CA LYS A 831 16.99 10.26 -34.50
C LYS A 831 16.65 11.58 -35.17
N ILE A 832 17.43 12.64 -34.91
CA ILE A 832 17.33 13.93 -35.58
C ILE A 832 18.73 14.41 -35.99
N GLU A 833 18.80 15.28 -36.99
CA GLU A 833 20.03 15.96 -37.43
C GLU A 833 19.78 17.48 -37.45
N PRO A 834 20.78 18.31 -37.10
CA PRO A 834 20.61 19.76 -37.08
C PRO A 834 20.48 20.34 -38.50
N VAL A 835 19.79 21.48 -38.58
CA VAL A 835 19.49 22.18 -39.84
C VAL A 835 20.74 22.81 -40.48
N ASP A 836 21.77 23.08 -39.68
CA ASP A 836 23.03 23.72 -40.08
C ASP A 836 24.16 22.68 -40.07
N GLN A 837 24.73 22.38 -41.24
CA GLN A 837 25.79 21.37 -41.42
C GLN A 837 27.19 22.00 -41.52
N THR A 838 27.46 23.03 -40.74
CA THR A 838 28.81 23.58 -40.57
C THR A 838 29.74 22.58 -39.88
N GLN A 839 31.05 22.62 -40.21
CA GLN A 839 32.05 21.71 -39.64
C GLN A 839 32.07 21.76 -38.10
N GLU A 840 31.93 22.96 -37.51
CA GLU A 840 31.83 23.17 -36.06
C GLU A 840 30.61 22.45 -35.45
N THR A 841 29.46 22.49 -36.15
CA THR A 841 28.23 21.80 -35.72
C THR A 841 28.42 20.28 -35.77
N LEU A 842 29.07 19.75 -36.81
CA LEU A 842 29.37 18.32 -36.94
C LEU A 842 30.31 17.82 -35.83
N ASP A 843 31.32 18.61 -35.46
CA ASP A 843 32.23 18.30 -34.35
C ASP A 843 31.50 18.26 -33.00
N ILE A 844 30.58 19.21 -32.76
CA ILE A 844 29.73 19.23 -31.56
C ILE A 844 28.81 18.00 -31.50
N ILE A 845 28.23 17.56 -32.62
CA ILE A 845 27.40 16.34 -32.68
C ILE A 845 28.23 15.10 -32.38
N ALA A 846 29.45 15.00 -32.94
CA ALA A 846 30.36 13.89 -32.66
C ALA A 846 30.74 13.86 -31.16
N ASN A 847 30.97 15.03 -30.57
CA ASN A 847 31.18 15.18 -29.14
C ASN A 847 29.94 14.74 -28.32
N ALA A 848 28.73 15.15 -28.72
CA ALA A 848 27.47 14.75 -28.07
C ALA A 848 27.27 13.22 -28.10
N ARG A 849 27.47 12.59 -29.27
CA ARG A 849 27.32 11.14 -29.46
C ARG A 849 28.39 10.31 -28.74
N SER A 850 29.57 10.89 -28.52
CA SER A 850 30.63 10.30 -27.71
C SER A 850 30.50 10.57 -26.21
N GLY A 851 29.44 11.27 -25.77
CA GLY A 851 29.16 11.54 -24.37
C GLY A 851 29.99 12.67 -23.75
N LYS A 852 30.58 13.54 -24.57
CA LYS A 852 31.25 14.76 -24.10
C LYS A 852 30.22 15.88 -23.84
N PRO A 853 30.48 16.78 -22.89
CA PRO A 853 29.58 17.89 -22.58
C PRO A 853 29.36 18.81 -23.78
N VAL A 854 28.11 19.22 -23.99
CA VAL A 854 27.72 20.14 -25.07
C VAL A 854 27.11 21.41 -24.47
N PRO A 855 27.49 22.61 -24.93
CA PRO A 855 26.94 23.86 -24.43
C PRO A 855 25.41 23.91 -24.53
N VAL A 856 24.78 24.50 -23.51
CA VAL A 856 23.31 24.64 -23.42
C VAL A 856 22.73 25.44 -24.60
N THR A 857 23.48 26.41 -25.11
CA THR A 857 23.11 27.22 -26.29
C THR A 857 22.96 26.38 -27.54
N PHE A 858 23.76 25.33 -27.72
CA PHE A 858 23.63 24.44 -28.87
C PHE A 858 22.28 23.72 -28.86
N ALA A 859 21.87 23.18 -27.70
CA ALA A 859 20.58 22.51 -27.57
C ALA A 859 19.40 23.46 -27.77
N ALA A 860 19.46 24.67 -27.20
CA ALA A 860 18.40 25.67 -27.29
C ALA A 860 18.31 26.34 -28.69
N GLU A 861 19.43 26.69 -29.30
CA GLU A 861 19.47 27.49 -30.53
C GLU A 861 19.43 26.64 -31.81
N LYS A 862 20.12 25.49 -31.82
CA LYS A 862 20.40 24.70 -33.04
C LYS A 862 19.54 23.43 -33.17
N LEU A 863 19.01 22.90 -32.06
CA LEU A 863 18.21 21.67 -32.03
C LEU A 863 16.73 21.90 -31.70
N GLY A 864 16.45 22.91 -30.89
CA GLY A 864 15.09 23.28 -30.49
C GLY A 864 14.30 23.96 -31.62
N VAL A 865 12.97 23.79 -31.59
CA VAL A 865 12.08 24.54 -32.48
C VAL A 865 11.92 25.96 -31.90
N LYS A 866 12.57 26.95 -32.52
CA LYS A 866 12.69 28.32 -32.00
C LYS A 866 11.33 28.90 -31.59
N ASN A 867 11.17 29.18 -30.30
CA ASN A 867 10.11 30.06 -29.81
C ASN A 867 10.64 31.50 -29.81
N GLN A 868 9.91 32.42 -30.42
CA GLN A 868 10.26 33.83 -30.34
C GLN A 868 10.25 34.28 -28.87
N PHE A 869 11.36 34.83 -28.39
CA PHE A 869 11.49 35.31 -27.02
C PHE A 869 10.79 36.66 -26.88
N HIS A 870 9.52 36.64 -26.47
CA HIS A 870 8.73 37.86 -26.29
C HIS A 870 9.04 38.51 -24.94
N THR A 871 9.19 39.84 -24.97
CA THR A 871 9.38 40.67 -23.77
C THR A 871 8.18 41.58 -23.53
N LEU A 872 7.84 41.80 -22.27
CA LEU A 872 6.89 42.83 -21.82
C LEU A 872 7.50 43.58 -20.63
N ARG A 873 7.27 44.89 -20.55
CA ARG A 873 7.65 45.67 -19.37
C ARG A 873 6.79 45.29 -18.18
N SER A 874 7.32 45.41 -16.96
CA SER A 874 6.57 45.08 -15.74
C SER A 874 5.33 45.97 -15.51
N ASN A 875 5.28 47.16 -16.11
CA ASN A 875 4.13 48.05 -16.09
C ASN A 875 3.08 47.76 -17.18
N ALA A 876 3.27 46.71 -18.00
CA ALA A 876 2.23 46.22 -18.89
C ALA A 876 1.14 45.49 -18.11
N THR A 877 0.01 45.18 -18.76
CA THR A 877 -1.15 44.56 -18.11
C THR A 877 -1.21 43.04 -18.31
N ILE A 878 -2.02 42.36 -17.49
CA ILE A 878 -2.36 40.96 -17.72
C ILE A 878 -3.01 40.76 -19.10
N LEU A 879 -3.85 41.70 -19.56
CA LEU A 879 -4.48 41.59 -20.88
C LEU A 879 -3.45 41.52 -22.01
N ASP A 880 -2.38 42.32 -21.91
CA ASP A 880 -1.26 42.29 -22.87
C ASP A 880 -0.56 40.92 -22.88
N ALA A 881 -0.33 40.35 -21.68
CA ALA A 881 0.25 39.02 -21.56
C ALA A 881 -0.69 37.92 -22.09
N VAL A 882 -2.00 38.00 -21.81
CA VAL A 882 -3.01 37.08 -22.35
C VAL A 882 -3.01 37.13 -23.88
N TYR A 883 -2.92 38.31 -24.48
CA TYR A 883 -2.89 38.47 -25.93
C TYR A 883 -1.70 37.74 -26.57
N ILE A 884 -0.49 37.92 -26.05
CA ILE A 884 0.71 37.25 -26.56
C ILE A 884 0.63 35.73 -26.31
N LEU A 885 0.30 35.30 -25.09
CA LEU A 885 0.27 33.88 -24.73
C LEU A 885 -0.86 33.10 -25.44
N SER A 886 -1.96 33.77 -25.81
CA SER A 886 -3.07 33.17 -26.54
C SER A 886 -2.74 32.79 -27.98
N ASN A 887 -1.69 33.38 -28.58
CA ASN A 887 -1.20 33.02 -29.92
C ASN A 887 -0.31 31.75 -29.92
N GLY A 888 -0.18 31.06 -28.79
CA GLY A 888 0.59 29.81 -28.67
C GLY A 888 2.04 30.01 -28.20
N VAL A 889 2.37 31.21 -27.71
CA VAL A 889 3.59 31.51 -26.96
C VAL A 889 3.44 30.96 -25.54
N HIS A 890 4.42 30.22 -25.05
CA HIS A 890 4.32 29.55 -23.74
C HIS A 890 4.84 30.39 -22.57
N ARG A 891 5.74 31.35 -22.84
CA ARG A 891 6.44 32.16 -21.83
C ARG A 891 6.74 33.56 -22.37
N ILE A 892 6.76 34.55 -21.49
CA ILE A 892 7.12 35.95 -21.76
C ILE A 892 8.16 36.38 -20.74
N ALA A 893 9.24 37.01 -21.17
CA ALA A 893 10.18 37.65 -20.26
C ALA A 893 9.66 39.02 -19.83
N ILE A 894 9.73 39.29 -18.54
CA ILE A 894 9.32 40.57 -17.97
C ILE A 894 10.56 41.42 -17.74
N THR A 895 10.57 42.62 -18.30
CA THR A 895 11.69 43.56 -18.22
C THR A 895 11.43 44.68 -17.22
N HIS A 896 12.50 45.27 -16.71
CA HIS A 896 12.43 46.41 -15.81
C HIS A 896 11.72 47.60 -16.50
N PRO A 897 10.89 48.40 -15.80
CA PRO A 897 10.15 49.50 -16.42
C PRO A 897 11.04 50.52 -17.14
N SER A 898 12.25 50.74 -16.62
CA SER A 898 13.21 51.71 -17.11
C SER A 898 14.25 51.14 -18.10
N ASN A 899 14.35 49.81 -18.24
CA ASN A 899 15.39 49.15 -19.04
C ASN A 899 14.86 47.88 -19.71
N ASP A 900 14.66 47.95 -21.03
CA ASP A 900 14.14 46.84 -21.84
C ASP A 900 15.12 45.66 -21.96
N ASN A 901 16.39 45.85 -21.65
CA ASN A 901 17.41 44.79 -21.71
C ASN A 901 17.57 44.03 -20.39
N GLU A 902 16.95 44.51 -19.31
CA GLU A 902 17.06 43.91 -17.98
C GLU A 902 15.83 43.05 -17.69
N VAL A 903 15.98 41.74 -17.84
CA VAL A 903 14.92 40.77 -17.51
C VAL A 903 14.88 40.55 -16.00
N ILE A 904 13.73 40.88 -15.40
CA ILE A 904 13.47 40.74 -13.97
C ILE A 904 12.67 39.46 -13.63
N GLY A 905 12.05 38.82 -14.62
CA GLY A 905 11.26 37.61 -14.42
C GLY A 905 10.79 36.94 -15.71
N VAL A 906 10.20 35.75 -15.59
CA VAL A 906 9.58 35.03 -16.72
C VAL A 906 8.16 34.61 -16.33
N LEU A 907 7.18 35.06 -17.10
CA LEU A 907 5.76 34.73 -16.94
C LEU A 907 5.38 33.57 -17.86
N SER A 908 4.82 32.50 -17.29
CA SER A 908 4.29 31.35 -18.06
C SER A 908 2.77 31.35 -18.13
N GLN A 909 2.20 30.70 -19.15
CA GLN A 909 0.75 30.47 -19.27
C GLN A 909 0.14 29.89 -17.98
N ARG A 910 0.83 28.92 -17.39
CA ARG A 910 0.38 28.24 -16.17
C ARG A 910 0.36 29.17 -14.96
N ARG A 911 1.39 30.02 -14.81
CA ARG A 911 1.44 31.01 -13.72
C ARG A 911 0.31 32.01 -13.85
N LEU A 912 0.04 32.47 -15.07
CA LEU A 912 -1.04 33.40 -15.37
C LEU A 912 -2.42 32.80 -15.09
N ILE A 913 -2.72 31.59 -15.59
CA ILE A 913 -4.00 30.92 -15.33
C ILE A 913 -4.18 30.61 -13.84
N ARG A 914 -3.11 30.21 -13.15
CA ARG A 914 -3.15 30.05 -11.68
C ARG A 914 -3.51 31.37 -10.98
N TYR A 915 -2.89 32.48 -11.38
CA TYR A 915 -3.19 33.80 -10.81
C TYR A 915 -4.65 34.20 -11.03
N ILE A 916 -5.17 34.00 -12.25
CA ILE A 916 -6.57 34.26 -12.60
C ILE A 916 -7.51 33.38 -11.76
N TRP A 917 -7.19 32.11 -11.57
CA TRP A 917 -7.98 31.21 -10.73
C TRP A 917 -7.96 31.63 -9.25
N GLU A 918 -6.76 31.86 -8.69
CA GLU A 918 -6.57 32.26 -7.28
C GLU A 918 -7.26 33.59 -6.94
N ASN A 919 -7.33 34.52 -7.89
CA ASN A 919 -7.99 35.83 -7.73
C ASN A 919 -9.39 35.88 -8.38
N GLY A 920 -9.93 34.75 -8.84
CA GLY A 920 -11.14 34.73 -9.67
C GLY A 920 -12.39 35.33 -9.00
N ARG A 921 -12.45 35.35 -7.66
CA ARG A 921 -13.54 36.02 -6.91
C ARG A 921 -13.46 37.56 -6.94
N LEU A 922 -12.29 38.14 -7.20
CA LEU A 922 -12.12 39.59 -7.39
C LEU A 922 -12.57 40.02 -8.79
N PHE A 923 -12.43 39.14 -9.78
CA PHE A 923 -12.70 39.41 -11.18
C PHE A 923 -14.14 39.08 -11.55
N LYS A 924 -15.06 39.95 -11.14
CA LYS A 924 -16.52 39.78 -11.37
C LYS A 924 -16.86 39.56 -12.85
N SER A 925 -16.09 40.12 -13.78
CA SER A 925 -16.32 39.92 -15.22
C SER A 925 -16.11 38.49 -15.69
N LEU A 926 -15.29 37.69 -15.00
CA LEU A 926 -15.00 36.29 -15.35
C LEU A 926 -16.00 35.29 -14.76
N GLU A 927 -16.83 35.71 -13.80
CA GLU A 927 -17.79 34.83 -13.13
C GLU A 927 -18.78 34.17 -14.10
N PRO A 928 -19.43 34.89 -15.06
CA PRO A 928 -20.29 34.25 -16.05
C PRO A 928 -19.53 33.23 -16.92
N LEU A 929 -18.28 33.55 -17.28
CA LEU A 929 -17.46 32.72 -18.15
C LEU A 929 -17.04 31.41 -17.46
N PHE A 930 -16.78 31.42 -16.15
CA PHE A 930 -16.44 30.21 -15.40
C PHE A 930 -17.59 29.20 -15.30
N HIS A 931 -18.84 29.65 -15.39
CA HIS A 931 -20.03 28.79 -15.30
C HIS A 931 -20.44 28.17 -16.65
N GLN A 932 -19.94 28.69 -17.78
CA GLN A 932 -20.25 28.13 -19.11
C GLN A 932 -19.56 26.77 -19.31
N SER A 933 -20.25 25.85 -19.99
CA SER A 933 -19.71 24.51 -20.31
C SER A 933 -18.66 24.58 -21.43
N LEU A 934 -17.76 23.58 -21.48
CA LEU A 934 -16.81 23.46 -22.60
C LEU A 934 -17.53 23.32 -23.96
N GLN A 935 -18.73 22.72 -23.96
CA GLN A 935 -19.57 22.61 -25.15
C GLN A 935 -20.12 23.98 -25.60
N GLU A 936 -20.65 24.79 -24.68
CA GLU A 936 -21.13 26.16 -24.96
C GLU A 936 -20.00 27.07 -25.45
N LEU A 937 -18.79 26.91 -24.91
CA LEU A 937 -17.61 27.67 -25.30
C LEU A 937 -16.99 27.21 -26.63
N GLY A 938 -17.52 26.15 -27.25
CA GLY A 938 -16.96 25.56 -28.48
C GLY A 938 -15.60 24.86 -28.27
N LEU A 939 -15.19 24.65 -27.01
CA LEU A 939 -13.94 23.97 -26.65
C LEU A 939 -14.06 22.44 -26.69
N ALA A 940 -15.29 21.90 -26.61
CA ALA A 940 -15.55 20.45 -26.63
C ALA A 940 -15.24 19.77 -27.98
N SER A 941 -15.25 20.51 -29.08
CA SER A 941 -15.15 19.98 -30.46
C SER A 941 -13.76 20.12 -31.08
N ASN A 942 -12.72 20.38 -30.28
CA ASN A 942 -11.36 20.61 -30.77
C ASN A 942 -10.72 19.29 -31.27
N LYS A 943 -10.63 19.11 -32.59
CA LYS A 943 -10.18 17.87 -33.26
C LYS A 943 -8.66 17.69 -33.34
N ASN A 944 -7.84 18.63 -32.85
CA ASN A 944 -6.38 18.52 -32.87
C ASN A 944 -5.85 17.62 -31.75
N ILE A 945 -6.33 16.38 -31.69
CA ILE A 945 -5.95 15.40 -30.69
C ILE A 945 -4.63 14.77 -31.11
N MET A 946 -3.60 14.99 -30.30
CA MET A 946 -2.31 14.33 -30.48
C MET A 946 -2.25 13.15 -29.52
N SER A 947 -2.42 11.95 -30.05
CA SER A 947 -2.38 10.70 -29.31
C SER A 947 -1.30 9.75 -29.82
N ILE A 948 -0.95 8.80 -28.98
CA ILE A 948 -0.06 7.69 -29.27
C ILE A 948 -0.70 6.40 -28.76
N ASN A 949 -0.56 5.30 -29.50
CA ASN A 949 -1.03 4.02 -29.01
C ASN A 949 -0.17 3.59 -27.81
N GLY A 950 -0.81 3.04 -26.79
CA GLY A 950 -0.15 2.58 -25.58
C GLY A 950 0.92 1.50 -25.79
N ASP A 951 0.88 0.78 -26.92
CA ASP A 951 1.86 -0.25 -27.29
C ASP A 951 3.07 0.31 -28.07
N GLU A 952 3.01 1.56 -28.55
CA GLU A 952 4.17 2.24 -29.14
C GLU A 952 5.21 2.59 -28.06
N THR A 953 6.46 2.79 -28.48
CA THR A 953 7.58 3.01 -27.58
C THR A 953 7.63 4.43 -27.03
N VAL A 954 8.24 4.59 -25.86
CA VAL A 954 8.50 5.92 -25.27
C VAL A 954 9.37 6.79 -26.18
N LEU A 955 10.30 6.17 -26.92
CA LEU A 955 11.11 6.89 -27.92
C LEU A 955 10.24 7.48 -29.02
N GLU A 956 9.29 6.71 -29.57
CA GLU A 956 8.33 7.20 -30.57
C GLU A 956 7.44 8.30 -29.98
N ALA A 957 7.05 8.19 -28.71
CA ALA A 957 6.31 9.25 -28.02
C ALA A 957 7.10 10.57 -27.97
N PHE A 958 8.40 10.52 -27.61
CA PHE A 958 9.26 11.69 -27.58
C PHE A 958 9.52 12.27 -28.97
N GLN A 959 9.72 11.42 -29.98
CA GLN A 959 9.85 11.85 -31.38
C GLN A 959 8.58 12.56 -31.85
N LYS A 960 7.41 11.94 -31.64
CA LYS A 960 6.13 12.52 -32.01
C LYS A 960 5.86 13.85 -31.30
N MET A 961 6.21 13.97 -30.01
CA MET A 961 6.10 15.26 -29.30
C MET A 961 7.00 16.35 -29.90
N HIS A 962 8.22 15.98 -30.30
CA HIS A 962 9.16 16.89 -30.95
C HIS A 962 8.68 17.33 -32.34
N ASP A 963 8.36 16.37 -33.22
CA ASP A 963 7.94 16.62 -34.61
C ASP A 963 6.65 17.45 -34.66
N ASP A 964 5.70 17.16 -33.77
CA ASP A 964 4.42 17.87 -33.70
C ASP A 964 4.47 19.16 -32.87
N GLY A 965 5.60 19.43 -32.21
CA GLY A 965 5.82 20.60 -31.36
C GLY A 965 4.82 20.69 -30.21
N VAL A 966 4.53 19.56 -29.55
CA VAL A 966 3.55 19.47 -28.45
C VAL A 966 4.17 19.08 -27.12
N SER A 967 3.62 19.65 -26.05
CA SER A 967 4.11 19.46 -24.68
C SER A 967 3.67 18.14 -24.03
N SER A 968 2.67 17.46 -24.60
CA SER A 968 2.19 16.16 -24.09
C SER A 968 1.30 15.44 -25.12
N LEU A 969 1.26 14.11 -25.00
CA LEU A 969 0.45 13.20 -25.81
C LEU A 969 -0.55 12.43 -24.95
N ALA A 970 -1.73 12.17 -25.52
CA ALA A 970 -2.70 11.25 -24.97
C ALA A 970 -2.26 9.82 -25.28
N VAL A 971 -2.20 8.96 -24.26
CA VAL A 971 -1.93 7.55 -24.48
C VAL A 971 -3.27 6.83 -24.56
N ILE A 972 -3.52 6.15 -25.67
CA ILE A 972 -4.80 5.48 -25.96
C ILE A 972 -4.63 3.98 -26.18
N ASP A 973 -5.70 3.21 -25.95
CA ASP A 973 -5.78 1.83 -26.43
C ASP A 973 -6.25 1.76 -27.89
N GLU A 974 -6.34 0.53 -28.43
CA GLU A 974 -6.84 0.26 -29.78
C GLU A 974 -8.30 0.68 -29.99
N SER A 975 -9.08 0.82 -28.91
CA SER A 975 -10.47 1.28 -28.92
C SER A 975 -10.59 2.80 -28.78
N ASN A 976 -9.48 3.54 -28.83
CA ASN A 976 -9.41 4.98 -28.65
C ASN A 976 -9.88 5.45 -27.24
N ASN A 977 -9.82 4.58 -26.23
CA ASN A 977 -10.02 4.98 -24.84
C ASN A 977 -8.74 5.59 -24.28
N LEU A 978 -8.89 6.63 -23.47
CA LEU A 978 -7.77 7.28 -22.81
C LEU A 978 -7.23 6.42 -21.65
N LEU A 979 -5.95 6.04 -21.74
CA LEU A 979 -5.21 5.31 -20.71
C LEU A 979 -4.43 6.25 -19.78
N GLY A 980 -3.92 7.37 -20.31
CA GLY A 980 -3.10 8.32 -19.54
C GLY A 980 -2.51 9.43 -20.40
N ASN A 981 -1.49 10.12 -19.86
CA ASN A 981 -0.74 11.15 -20.58
C ASN A 981 0.76 10.99 -20.36
N ILE A 982 1.53 11.29 -21.41
CA ILE A 982 2.99 11.45 -21.35
C ILE A 982 3.30 12.90 -21.70
N SER A 983 4.11 13.56 -20.90
CA SER A 983 4.50 14.97 -21.04
C SER A 983 6.00 15.11 -21.28
N ILE A 984 6.41 16.24 -21.86
CA ILE A 984 7.83 16.56 -22.07
C ILE A 984 8.63 16.52 -20.76
N VAL A 985 8.00 16.81 -19.60
CA VAL A 985 8.66 16.77 -18.29
C VAL A 985 9.01 15.33 -17.84
N ASP A 986 8.36 14.32 -18.41
CA ASP A 986 8.60 12.92 -18.05
C ASP A 986 9.93 12.40 -18.64
N VAL A 987 10.58 13.16 -19.54
CA VAL A 987 11.95 12.88 -20.02
C VAL A 987 12.95 12.80 -18.85
N LYS A 988 12.69 13.49 -17.74
CA LYS A 988 13.52 13.44 -16.52
C LYS A 988 13.69 12.01 -15.97
N LEU A 989 12.75 11.11 -16.27
CA LEU A 989 12.76 9.70 -15.86
C LEU A 989 13.68 8.84 -16.72
N VAL A 990 14.11 9.37 -17.86
CA VAL A 990 14.90 8.67 -18.87
C VAL A 990 16.30 9.24 -18.97
N SER A 991 16.47 10.53 -18.65
CA SER A 991 17.74 11.26 -18.66
C SER A 991 18.72 10.83 -17.55
N LYS A 992 18.33 9.95 -16.62
CA LYS A 992 19.27 9.33 -15.65
C LYS A 992 19.99 8.17 -16.34
N GLY A 993 21.33 8.14 -16.31
CA GLY A 993 22.14 7.21 -17.12
C GLY A 993 21.80 5.71 -17.00
N SER A 994 21.22 5.27 -15.87
CA SER A 994 20.77 3.88 -15.65
C SER A 994 19.41 3.54 -16.29
N GLN A 995 18.70 4.50 -16.86
CA GLN A 995 17.29 4.37 -17.28
C GLN A 995 17.08 4.52 -18.80
N LYS A 996 18.15 4.49 -19.60
CA LYS A 996 18.07 4.52 -21.08
C LYS A 996 17.20 3.40 -21.67
N SER A 997 17.09 2.26 -20.98
CA SER A 997 16.23 1.14 -21.38
C SER A 997 14.74 1.50 -21.43
N LEU A 998 14.31 2.52 -20.67
CA LEU A 998 12.91 2.97 -20.66
C LEU A 998 12.46 3.54 -22.01
N LEU A 999 13.38 4.07 -22.83
CA LEU A 999 13.07 4.53 -24.19
C LEU A 999 12.51 3.44 -25.10
N LYS A 1000 12.89 2.18 -24.84
CA LYS A 1000 12.48 1.01 -25.64
C LYS A 1000 11.23 0.32 -25.08
N GLN A 1001 10.74 0.74 -23.92
CA GLN A 1001 9.50 0.20 -23.34
C GLN A 1001 8.27 0.82 -23.99
N THR A 1002 7.13 0.16 -23.84
CA THR A 1002 5.85 0.67 -24.34
C THR A 1002 5.34 1.84 -23.50
N CYS A 1003 4.54 2.72 -24.09
CA CYS A 1003 3.93 3.85 -23.41
C CYS A 1003 3.06 3.41 -22.22
N LYS A 1004 2.34 2.28 -22.31
CA LYS A 1004 1.58 1.66 -21.19
C LYS A 1004 2.49 1.32 -20.01
N GLN A 1005 3.62 0.68 -20.26
CA GLN A 1005 4.58 0.33 -19.21
C GLN A 1005 5.19 1.58 -18.57
N PHE A 1006 5.52 2.58 -19.38
CA PHE A 1006 6.07 3.84 -18.91
C PHE A 1006 5.08 4.65 -18.06
N LEU A 1007 3.78 4.63 -18.40
CA LEU A 1007 2.73 5.22 -17.56
C LEU A 1007 2.72 4.61 -16.15
N ASN A 1008 2.85 3.28 -16.02
CA ASN A 1008 2.92 2.64 -14.69
C ASN A 1008 4.14 3.13 -13.88
N ILE A 1009 5.26 3.43 -14.53
CA ILE A 1009 6.45 4.00 -13.89
C ILE A 1009 6.19 5.44 -13.44
N ILE A 1010 5.59 6.27 -14.29
CA ILE A 1010 5.20 7.64 -13.95
C ILE A 1010 4.25 7.64 -12.74
N LEU A 1011 3.26 6.74 -12.74
CA LEU A 1011 2.27 6.63 -11.67
C LEU A 1011 2.88 6.13 -10.35
N SER A 1012 3.78 5.13 -10.41
CA SER A 1012 4.45 4.60 -9.21
C SER A 1012 5.41 5.60 -8.55
N GLN A 1013 6.21 6.35 -9.33
CA GLN A 1013 7.11 7.35 -8.75
C GLN A 1013 6.35 8.53 -8.13
N ARG A 1014 5.28 9.02 -8.77
CA ARG A 1014 4.46 10.11 -8.20
C ARG A 1014 3.74 9.68 -6.91
N GLY A 1015 3.31 8.42 -6.80
CA GLY A 1015 2.75 7.87 -5.56
C GLY A 1015 3.76 7.67 -4.42
N LEU A 1016 5.04 7.46 -4.76
CA LEU A 1016 6.14 7.28 -3.80
C LEU A 1016 6.69 8.60 -3.24
N GLU A 1017 6.70 9.68 -4.03
CA GLU A 1017 7.31 10.98 -3.63
C GLU A 1017 6.34 11.89 -2.84
N ASP A 1018 5.04 11.92 -3.16
CA ASP A 1018 4.09 12.89 -2.58
C ASP A 1018 3.18 12.31 -1.48
N GLY A 1019 3.25 11.00 -1.22
CA GLY A 1019 2.50 10.35 -0.14
C GLY A 1019 0.97 10.37 -0.29
N LYS A 1020 0.44 10.88 -1.41
CA LYS A 1020 -0.99 10.86 -1.77
C LYS A 1020 -1.30 9.64 -2.64
N ASP A 1021 -2.20 8.78 -2.15
CA ASP A 1021 -2.69 7.60 -2.88
C ASP A 1021 -3.87 7.98 -3.80
N SER A 1022 -3.68 9.01 -4.64
CA SER A 1022 -4.71 9.51 -5.55
C SER A 1022 -4.14 9.78 -6.94
N PHE A 1023 -4.69 9.10 -7.94
CA PHE A 1023 -4.34 9.25 -9.35
C PHE A 1023 -4.76 10.64 -9.87
N PRO A 1024 -3.86 11.46 -10.45
CA PRO A 1024 -4.27 12.71 -11.07
C PRO A 1024 -5.16 12.44 -12.29
N VAL A 1025 -6.35 13.06 -12.31
CA VAL A 1025 -7.36 12.89 -13.35
C VAL A 1025 -7.13 13.89 -14.49
N PHE A 1026 -6.52 13.42 -15.59
CA PHE A 1026 -6.18 14.27 -16.75
C PHE A 1026 -7.30 14.40 -17.81
N HIS A 1027 -8.55 14.14 -17.44
CA HIS A 1027 -9.69 14.20 -18.36
C HIS A 1027 -10.85 15.06 -17.85
N VAL A 1028 -11.64 15.55 -18.79
CA VAL A 1028 -12.89 16.30 -18.62
C VAL A 1028 -13.93 15.79 -19.61
N VAL A 1029 -15.21 16.05 -19.35
CA VAL A 1029 -16.30 15.77 -20.29
C VAL A 1029 -16.82 17.08 -20.90
N PRO A 1030 -17.45 17.07 -22.09
CA PRO A 1030 -17.97 18.28 -22.75
C PRO A 1030 -18.88 19.16 -21.86
N GLN A 1031 -19.61 18.52 -20.93
CA GLN A 1031 -20.54 19.19 -20.01
C GLN A 1031 -19.85 19.85 -18.80
N ASN A 1032 -18.54 19.66 -18.61
CA ASN A 1032 -17.83 20.33 -17.53
C ASN A 1032 -17.71 21.84 -17.82
N THR A 1033 -17.84 22.65 -16.78
CA THR A 1033 -17.68 24.11 -16.85
C THR A 1033 -16.21 24.52 -17.09
N LEU A 1034 -15.98 25.72 -17.62
CA LEU A 1034 -14.63 26.29 -17.73
C LEU A 1034 -13.94 26.40 -16.36
N GLY A 1035 -14.65 26.83 -15.32
CA GLY A 1035 -14.13 26.94 -13.96
C GLY A 1035 -13.57 25.60 -13.46
N ARG A 1036 -14.37 24.53 -13.54
CA ARG A 1036 -13.95 23.15 -13.24
C ARG A 1036 -12.74 22.69 -14.07
N THR A 1037 -12.65 23.10 -15.33
CA THR A 1037 -11.51 22.75 -16.21
C THR A 1037 -10.23 23.47 -15.78
N ILE A 1038 -10.32 24.77 -15.47
CA ILE A 1038 -9.20 25.57 -14.94
C ILE A 1038 -8.74 25.01 -13.58
N ALA A 1039 -9.68 24.68 -12.68
CA ALA A 1039 -9.39 24.09 -11.38
C ALA A 1039 -8.58 22.79 -11.54
N LYS A 1040 -9.01 21.88 -12.43
CA LYS A 1040 -8.28 20.65 -12.74
C LYS A 1040 -6.89 20.93 -13.32
N LEU A 1041 -6.72 21.89 -14.22
CA LEU A 1041 -5.41 22.25 -14.78
C LEU A 1041 -4.46 22.80 -13.70
N VAL A 1042 -4.96 23.66 -12.81
CA VAL A 1042 -4.19 24.22 -11.70
C VAL A 1042 -3.78 23.12 -10.71
N ALA A 1043 -4.71 22.22 -10.35
CA ALA A 1043 -4.50 21.13 -9.41
C ALA A 1043 -3.52 20.06 -9.95
N THR A 1044 -3.75 19.59 -11.18
CA THR A 1044 -2.93 18.55 -11.84
C THR A 1044 -1.61 19.08 -12.39
N GLN A 1045 -1.41 20.41 -12.39
CA GLN A 1045 -0.23 21.05 -12.96
C GLN A 1045 -0.04 20.80 -14.47
N ALA A 1046 -1.08 20.33 -15.15
CA ALA A 1046 -1.03 19.95 -16.56
C ALA A 1046 -1.11 21.16 -17.49
N HIS A 1047 -0.54 21.02 -18.70
CA HIS A 1047 -0.66 22.02 -19.77
C HIS A 1047 -1.94 21.84 -20.60
N ARG A 1048 -2.50 20.62 -20.59
CA ARG A 1048 -3.72 20.25 -21.29
C ARG A 1048 -4.49 19.16 -20.54
N LEU A 1049 -5.80 19.13 -20.73
CA LEU A 1049 -6.68 18.04 -20.31
C LEU A 1049 -7.34 17.42 -21.54
N TRP A 1050 -7.67 16.14 -21.44
CA TRP A 1050 -8.26 15.36 -22.51
C TRP A 1050 -9.78 15.34 -22.36
N ILE A 1051 -10.50 15.68 -23.43
CA ILE A 1051 -11.96 15.61 -23.43
C ILE A 1051 -12.36 14.18 -23.82
N VAL A 1052 -13.15 13.53 -22.98
CA VAL A 1052 -13.61 12.15 -23.19
C VAL A 1052 -15.13 12.10 -23.27
N GLN A 1053 -15.65 11.22 -24.13
CA GLN A 1053 -17.04 10.85 -24.15
C GLN A 1053 -17.26 9.65 -23.23
N PRO A 1054 -18.19 9.73 -22.26
CA PRO A 1054 -18.56 8.58 -21.45
C PRO A 1054 -19.15 7.47 -22.34
N ASN A 1055 -18.69 6.22 -22.18
CA ASN A 1055 -19.21 5.09 -22.94
C ASN A 1055 -20.68 4.83 -22.55
N THR A 1056 -21.62 5.16 -23.43
CA THR A 1056 -23.07 4.98 -23.26
C THR A 1056 -23.52 3.51 -23.28
N LEU A 1057 -22.61 2.55 -23.46
CA LEU A 1057 -22.93 1.13 -23.56
C LEU A 1057 -23.10 0.40 -22.22
N ASN A 1058 -22.77 1.02 -21.08
CA ASN A 1058 -22.94 0.39 -19.75
C ASN A 1058 -24.15 0.90 -18.96
N THR A 1059 -24.98 1.78 -19.53
CA THR A 1059 -26.14 2.38 -18.83
C THR A 1059 -27.50 1.88 -19.31
N VAL A 1060 -27.56 1.02 -20.34
CA VAL A 1060 -28.84 0.58 -20.95
C VAL A 1060 -29.28 -0.82 -20.49
N ALA A 1061 -28.42 -1.61 -19.84
CA ALA A 1061 -28.78 -2.98 -19.43
C ALA A 1061 -29.61 -3.08 -18.12
N ALA A 1062 -29.93 -1.97 -17.45
CA ALA A 1062 -30.70 -1.99 -16.19
C ALA A 1062 -32.15 -1.46 -16.30
N THR A 1063 -32.60 -1.01 -17.48
CA THR A 1063 -33.97 -0.51 -17.66
C THR A 1063 -34.51 -0.82 -19.05
N ALA A 1064 -34.82 -2.08 -19.33
CA ALA A 1064 -35.83 -2.46 -20.34
C ALA A 1064 -36.16 -3.96 -20.26
N SER A 1065 -36.99 -4.35 -19.29
CA SER A 1065 -37.83 -5.54 -19.40
C SER A 1065 -39.29 -5.08 -19.55
N ASN A 1066 -39.83 -5.13 -20.78
CA ASN A 1066 -41.05 -5.87 -21.11
C ASN A 1066 -41.50 -5.69 -22.57
N PRO A 1067 -42.34 -6.62 -23.09
CA PRO A 1067 -42.13 -7.26 -24.38
C PRO A 1067 -43.04 -6.72 -25.49
N GLY A 1068 -42.61 -6.89 -26.75
CA GLY A 1068 -43.48 -6.67 -27.90
C GLY A 1068 -42.78 -6.73 -29.25
N SER A 1069 -43.02 -7.85 -29.95
CA SER A 1069 -43.05 -8.04 -31.41
C SER A 1069 -41.80 -7.81 -32.27
N GLY A 1070 -41.41 -8.88 -32.99
CA GLY A 1070 -40.98 -8.77 -34.40
C GLY A 1070 -39.57 -9.27 -34.75
N PHE A 1071 -39.41 -10.57 -35.01
CA PHE A 1071 -38.43 -11.10 -35.98
C PHE A 1071 -38.83 -10.68 -37.43
N PRO A 1072 -38.01 -10.80 -38.51
CA PRO A 1072 -36.86 -11.70 -38.66
C PRO A 1072 -35.64 -11.27 -39.57
N LEU A 1073 -34.57 -12.10 -39.51
CA LEU A 1073 -33.69 -12.62 -40.59
C LEU A 1073 -32.43 -11.88 -41.15
N ASN A 1074 -31.31 -12.64 -41.02
CA ASN A 1074 -30.23 -13.00 -41.98
C ASN A 1074 -29.08 -12.06 -42.40
N ALA A 1075 -27.84 -12.50 -42.06
CA ALA A 1075 -26.75 -12.98 -42.98
C ALA A 1075 -25.39 -12.85 -42.25
N ALA A 1076 -24.69 -13.92 -41.85
CA ALA A 1076 -23.84 -14.86 -42.61
C ALA A 1076 -22.42 -14.34 -43.01
N ALA A 1077 -21.43 -14.98 -42.36
CA ALA A 1077 -20.08 -15.38 -42.83
C ALA A 1077 -18.93 -14.36 -43.00
N GLY A 1078 -17.76 -14.70 -42.42
CA GLY A 1078 -16.45 -14.16 -42.80
C GLY A 1078 -15.33 -14.40 -41.78
N ASN A 1079 -14.54 -15.47 -41.96
CA ASN A 1079 -13.38 -15.90 -41.18
C ASN A 1079 -12.21 -14.87 -41.12
N GLY A 1080 -11.40 -14.95 -40.06
CA GLY A 1080 -10.03 -14.43 -40.04
C GLY A 1080 -9.38 -14.42 -38.65
N ALA A 1081 -8.51 -15.39 -38.37
CA ALA A 1081 -7.74 -15.51 -37.12
C ALA A 1081 -6.56 -14.53 -37.06
N THR A 1082 -6.21 -14.03 -35.87
CA THR A 1082 -4.81 -13.87 -35.40
C THR A 1082 -4.73 -13.55 -33.88
N SER A 1083 -3.68 -14.11 -33.29
CA SER A 1083 -3.11 -13.99 -31.94
C SER A 1083 -3.06 -12.61 -31.26
N GLY A 1084 -3.22 -12.58 -29.92
CA GLY A 1084 -2.77 -11.47 -29.06
C GLY A 1084 -3.02 -11.74 -27.57
N GLY A 1085 -1.98 -11.63 -26.74
CA GLY A 1085 -1.99 -11.96 -25.31
C GLY A 1085 -2.77 -10.99 -24.42
N LEU A 1086 -3.26 -11.49 -23.29
CA LEU A 1086 -4.08 -10.75 -22.33
C LEU A 1086 -3.19 -10.02 -21.31
N ASP A 1087 -2.92 -8.74 -21.57
CA ASP A 1087 -2.32 -7.80 -20.61
C ASP A 1087 -3.36 -7.33 -19.59
N THR A 1088 -3.20 -7.74 -18.33
CA THR A 1088 -3.99 -7.21 -17.20
C THR A 1088 -3.19 -6.18 -16.41
N ALA A 1089 -3.27 -4.92 -16.84
CA ALA A 1089 -3.24 -3.72 -16.01
C ALA A 1089 -3.67 -2.53 -16.88
N VAL A 1090 -4.57 -1.68 -16.37
CA VAL A 1090 -5.32 -0.59 -17.04
C VAL A 1090 -6.67 -1.06 -17.62
N ASN A 1091 -7.66 -1.23 -16.76
CA ASN A 1091 -9.08 -1.17 -17.16
C ASN A 1091 -9.88 -0.41 -16.09
N THR A 1092 -9.58 0.88 -15.98
CA THR A 1092 -10.56 1.91 -15.63
C THR A 1092 -10.46 2.95 -16.73
N THR A 1093 -11.04 2.67 -17.89
CA THR A 1093 -10.98 3.57 -19.05
C THR A 1093 -11.75 4.84 -18.70
N ALA A 1094 -11.10 6.00 -18.87
CA ALA A 1094 -11.70 7.31 -18.59
C ALA A 1094 -12.87 7.65 -19.55
N GLY A 1095 -13.01 6.88 -20.63
CA GLY A 1095 -13.94 7.11 -21.74
C GLY A 1095 -13.17 7.23 -23.08
N GLN A 1096 -13.93 7.28 -24.17
CA GLN A 1096 -13.37 7.43 -25.51
C GLN A 1096 -12.84 8.86 -25.71
N LEU A 1097 -11.62 9.00 -26.22
CA LEU A 1097 -10.98 10.29 -26.44
C LEU A 1097 -11.68 11.05 -27.57
N SER A 1098 -12.22 12.24 -27.27
CA SER A 1098 -13.02 13.03 -28.22
C SER A 1098 -12.49 14.45 -28.46
N GLY A 1099 -11.58 14.95 -27.63
CA GLY A 1099 -11.00 16.30 -27.81
C GLY A 1099 -9.87 16.61 -26.84
N VAL A 1100 -9.37 17.85 -26.89
CA VAL A 1100 -8.34 18.37 -25.99
C VAL A 1100 -8.61 19.83 -25.66
N VAL A 1101 -8.36 20.23 -24.41
CA VAL A 1101 -8.39 21.62 -23.95
C VAL A 1101 -7.04 21.97 -23.32
N SER A 1102 -6.35 22.96 -23.87
CA SER A 1102 -5.04 23.43 -23.41
C SER A 1102 -5.12 24.78 -22.71
N LEU A 1103 -4.05 25.16 -22.00
CA LEU A 1103 -3.91 26.51 -21.44
C LEU A 1103 -4.03 27.61 -22.52
N THR A 1104 -3.54 27.35 -23.74
CA THR A 1104 -3.66 28.28 -24.87
C THR A 1104 -5.11 28.47 -25.30
N ASP A 1105 -5.90 27.41 -25.33
CA ASP A 1105 -7.33 27.49 -25.69
C ASP A 1105 -8.12 28.31 -24.66
N ILE A 1106 -7.80 28.16 -23.37
CA ILE A 1106 -8.39 28.94 -22.28
C ILE A 1106 -7.98 30.42 -22.38
N LEU A 1107 -6.69 30.71 -22.63
CA LEU A 1107 -6.22 32.08 -22.81
C LEU A 1107 -6.83 32.75 -24.05
N CYS A 1108 -7.01 32.00 -25.14
CA CYS A 1108 -7.72 32.48 -26.33
C CYS A 1108 -9.19 32.79 -26.02
N THR A 1109 -9.85 31.97 -25.19
CA THR A 1109 -11.21 32.22 -24.73
C THR A 1109 -11.30 33.50 -23.89
N LEU A 1110 -10.36 33.70 -22.96
CA LEU A 1110 -10.26 34.93 -22.15
C LEU A 1110 -10.01 36.17 -23.02
N ALA A 1111 -9.12 36.07 -24.01
CA ALA A 1111 -8.82 37.18 -24.92
C ALA A 1111 -10.01 37.56 -25.81
N LYS A 1112 -10.75 36.57 -26.33
CA LYS A 1112 -11.99 36.79 -27.08
C LYS A 1112 -13.06 37.44 -26.21
N TYR A 1113 -13.19 36.99 -24.96
CA TYR A 1113 -14.11 37.58 -23.99
C TYR A 1113 -13.77 39.05 -23.68
N ALA A 1114 -12.49 39.42 -23.70
CA ALA A 1114 -12.01 40.80 -23.60
C ALA A 1114 -12.06 41.61 -24.92
N GLY A 1115 -12.74 41.11 -25.96
CA GLY A 1115 -12.95 41.82 -27.23
C GLY A 1115 -11.85 41.66 -28.29
N LYS A 1116 -10.86 40.77 -28.10
CA LYS A 1116 -9.82 40.47 -29.10
C LYS A 1116 -10.25 39.27 -29.97
N LEU A 1117 -10.97 39.54 -31.06
CA LEU A 1117 -11.59 38.50 -31.91
C LEU A 1117 -10.64 37.84 -32.93
N HIS A 1118 -9.58 38.52 -33.36
CA HIS A 1118 -8.63 38.03 -34.36
C HIS A 1118 -7.43 37.32 -33.72
N LEU A 1119 -7.65 36.13 -33.17
CA LEU A 1119 -6.60 35.32 -32.54
C LEU A 1119 -6.60 33.91 -33.11
N ASP A 1120 -5.41 33.42 -33.42
CA ASP A 1120 -5.19 32.06 -33.90
C ASP A 1120 -4.28 31.30 -32.92
N PRO A 1121 -4.84 30.41 -32.08
CA PRO A 1121 -4.07 29.67 -31.07
C PRO A 1121 -3.06 28.68 -31.66
N GLN A 1122 -3.15 28.41 -32.97
CA GLN A 1122 -2.21 27.56 -33.70
C GLN A 1122 -1.14 28.36 -34.45
N SER A 1123 -1.15 29.70 -34.40
CA SER A 1123 -0.23 30.56 -35.17
C SER A 1123 1.23 30.28 -34.82
N ALA A 1124 1.59 30.35 -33.52
CA ALA A 1124 2.95 30.02 -33.07
C ALA A 1124 3.30 28.55 -33.33
N ARG A 1125 2.34 27.62 -33.31
CA ARG A 1125 2.60 26.21 -33.65
C ARG A 1125 2.90 26.03 -35.14
N ARG A 1126 2.20 26.74 -36.03
CA ARG A 1126 2.47 26.73 -37.48
C ARG A 1126 3.78 27.41 -37.81
N GLU A 1127 4.13 28.46 -37.10
CA GLU A 1127 5.45 29.10 -37.18
C GLU A 1127 6.56 28.14 -36.76
N ARG A 1128 6.42 27.50 -35.58
CA ARG A 1128 7.30 26.41 -35.11
C ARG A 1128 7.47 25.32 -36.19
N ARG A 1129 6.37 24.81 -36.75
CA ARG A 1129 6.41 23.79 -37.83
C ARG A 1129 7.07 24.31 -39.11
N ARG A 1130 6.86 25.57 -39.49
CA ARG A 1130 7.50 26.20 -40.66
C ARG A 1130 9.01 26.36 -40.46
N SER A 1131 9.46 26.67 -39.25
CA SER A 1131 10.89 26.71 -38.89
C SER A 1131 11.54 25.32 -38.91
N SER A 1132 10.79 24.26 -38.60
CA SER A 1132 11.24 22.86 -38.76
C SER A 1132 11.20 22.36 -40.22
N SER A 1133 10.36 22.98 -41.08
CA SER A 1133 10.10 22.53 -42.46
C SER A 1133 10.84 23.34 -43.54
N SER A 1134 11.72 24.28 -43.17
CA SER A 1134 12.49 25.09 -44.13
C SER A 1134 13.60 24.33 -44.86
N SER A 1135 13.49 23.00 -44.97
CA SER A 1135 14.33 22.17 -45.82
C SER A 1135 13.90 22.17 -47.30
N VAL A 1136 12.77 22.76 -47.71
CA VAL A 1136 12.41 22.88 -49.14
C VAL A 1136 11.55 24.12 -49.47
N ARG A 1137 12.14 25.33 -49.59
CA ARG A 1137 11.80 26.35 -50.61
C ARG A 1137 12.50 27.71 -50.36
N SER A 1138 13.07 28.23 -51.44
CA SER A 1138 13.90 29.43 -51.59
C SER A 1138 13.52 30.68 -50.78
N GLN A 1139 14.55 31.33 -50.24
CA GLN A 1139 14.62 32.63 -49.53
C GLN A 1139 13.83 33.82 -50.16
N SER A 1140 13.38 33.74 -51.41
CA SER A 1140 12.86 34.89 -52.17
C SER A 1140 11.44 35.34 -51.79
N SER A 1141 10.68 34.51 -51.07
CA SER A 1141 9.28 34.81 -50.74
C SER A 1141 9.12 35.62 -49.43
N TYR A 1142 10.09 35.51 -48.52
CA TYR A 1142 10.03 36.15 -47.19
C TYR A 1142 10.25 37.67 -47.26
N ASP A 1143 11.15 38.13 -48.12
CA ASP A 1143 11.39 39.57 -48.34
C ASP A 1143 10.22 40.27 -49.06
N ARG A 1144 9.44 39.53 -49.85
CA ARG A 1144 8.28 40.07 -50.56
C ARG A 1144 7.10 40.31 -49.62
N PHE A 1145 6.92 39.46 -48.61
CA PHE A 1145 5.88 39.61 -47.59
C PHE A 1145 6.19 40.74 -46.60
N ARG A 1146 7.48 40.89 -46.21
CA ARG A 1146 7.93 41.97 -45.31
C ARG A 1146 7.77 43.37 -45.90
N ARG A 1147 7.81 43.51 -47.23
CA ARG A 1147 7.49 44.77 -47.93
C ARG A 1147 6.00 45.08 -47.98
N SER A 1148 5.12 44.08 -47.93
CA SER A 1148 3.66 44.29 -47.93
C SER A 1148 3.10 44.78 -46.59
N LEU A 1149 3.84 44.55 -45.49
CA LEU A 1149 3.47 45.00 -44.13
C LEU A 1149 4.04 46.38 -43.76
N ARG A 1150 4.65 47.08 -44.72
CA ARG A 1150 5.21 48.44 -44.55
C ARG A 1150 4.70 49.38 -45.65
N GLN A 1151 3.39 49.54 -45.76
CA GLN A 1151 2.80 50.78 -46.26
C GLN A 1151 1.63 51.14 -45.33
N PRO A 1152 1.45 52.44 -45.03
CA PRO A 1152 0.60 52.92 -43.93
C PRO A 1152 -0.88 52.55 -44.10
#